data_AF-A0A3N9N270-F1
#
_entry.id   AF-A0A3N9N270-F1
#
_cell.length_a   1.000
_cell.length_b   1.000
_cell.length_c   1.000
_cell.angle_alpha   90.00
_cell.angle_beta   90.00
_cell.angle_gamma   90.00
#
_symmetry.space_group_name_H-M   'P 1'
#
loop_
_entity.id
_entity.type
_entity.pdbx_description
1 polymer ?
#
loop_
_entity_poly.entity_id
_entity_poly.type
_entity_poly.pdbx_seq_one_letter_code
_entity_poly.pdbx_strand_id
1 'polypeptide(L)'
;IALNALIGNQSTYYHNYYLLQDSYGDGKWTYLPWDMDRTFYYWTYYRQPHYYRSGHQGDYRTNPLISKCWLSPGMRALIEAQIVELSETLIDGNYYDTYISELRDLLYDAVASDTAKQYTTEDFENELASLPAAIQMRSDVVRQQIEAGPTPFLLKRTLRNAEGSLLHWTESYSPVDEPISYDLWISDNMWFTGENVRIIELDKPYYLLTEPAETDVYFRVYAQSASGDSIHSISYYEYVANGLDEAEGVFELEPVTDDRTFTSANGPVLLPAGLRVEASGSLRIEPGTVVKLGPEQSLQVYGSLSIAGTVDDSVFVEPYEPNHAWSAIYIKNAAPASLSFASIRGGGVFHGNELIGSLVFIYNGELNVTDCLFRDAYTGAGGVAAVNCAITLDRIDMELALESFGGEQNMPDAVLTFDGSQTILNSRIAKVPGALYGGDLIDCERAGYSLIRNCVLENPGDDAIDYDYAEQADISGNRIHGCQDNAFSLGFVSGFQIYNNIITDCANGVYTKDGTAAQLYNNVIAFCGSALRLNNDIPPSEVIVRNCAFLDNTVDIDPDEAHAIDAQYCAFSGAESYPGAGNISGDLLFLDAANRDFRLQAVSPLIDAGWGTGCPLQDIRNEDRVDIEAMENTGGGEIPYVDIGAYEYVVGDPEPPPPVPAVHLFIDNYPNPFNGSTMLRFSVTGSGPVEVVIYDALGRRVFGKVWYDLASGTHTAFWDARTNSGGDLASGSYFVRLKQAAGSATSKLVVLR
;
A
#
# COMPACT_ATOMS: atom_id res chain seq x y z
N ILE A 1 -41.29 7.87 -12.82
CA ILE A 1 -41.39 6.84 -11.75
C ILE A 1 -42.85 6.47 -11.46
N ALA A 2 -43.69 7.43 -11.04
CA ALA A 2 -45.14 7.24 -10.84
C ALA A 2 -45.85 6.56 -12.03
N LEU A 3 -45.63 7.12 -13.23
CA LEU A 3 -46.15 6.54 -14.46
C LEU A 3 -45.67 5.09 -14.66
N ASN A 4 -44.38 4.81 -14.44
CA ASN A 4 -43.85 3.45 -14.57
C ASN A 4 -44.49 2.46 -13.59
N ALA A 5 -44.79 2.90 -12.37
CA ALA A 5 -45.48 2.07 -11.38
C ALA A 5 -46.88 1.67 -11.87
N LEU A 6 -47.62 2.61 -12.44
CA LEU A 6 -48.98 2.42 -12.97
C LEU A 6 -49.02 1.64 -14.28
N ILE A 7 -48.08 1.86 -15.21
CA ILE A 7 -48.03 1.08 -16.46
C ILE A 7 -47.33 -0.27 -16.27
N GLY A 8 -46.52 -0.43 -15.22
CA GLY A 8 -45.96 -1.71 -14.79
C GLY A 8 -44.83 -2.27 -15.66
N ASN A 9 -44.02 -1.43 -16.33
CA ASN A 9 -42.85 -1.92 -17.05
C ASN A 9 -41.72 -2.28 -16.07
N GLN A 10 -41.35 -3.56 -16.01
CA GLN A 10 -40.34 -4.06 -15.07
C GLN A 10 -38.91 -3.68 -15.47
N SER A 11 -38.65 -3.48 -16.76
CA SER A 11 -37.30 -3.21 -17.28
C SER A 11 -36.91 -1.76 -17.03
N THR A 12 -37.86 -0.83 -16.96
CA THR A 12 -37.63 0.61 -16.79
C THR A 12 -36.87 0.98 -15.51
N TYR A 13 -36.77 0.06 -14.54
CA TYR A 13 -35.99 0.29 -13.33
C TYR A 13 -34.48 0.19 -13.57
N TYR A 14 -33.99 -0.49 -14.60
CA TYR A 14 -32.55 -0.63 -14.88
C TYR A 14 -32.20 -0.57 -16.37
N HIS A 15 -33.20 -0.52 -17.26
CA HIS A 15 -33.10 -0.49 -18.71
C HIS A 15 -34.30 0.26 -19.32
N ASN A 16 -34.53 0.24 -20.64
CA ASN A 16 -35.72 0.80 -21.29
C ASN A 16 -35.97 2.30 -21.00
N TYR A 17 -34.88 3.07 -20.92
CA TYR A 17 -34.92 4.53 -20.92
C TYR A 17 -33.67 5.11 -21.57
N TYR A 18 -33.78 6.34 -22.05
CA TYR A 18 -32.64 7.21 -22.33
C TYR A 18 -32.50 8.24 -21.21
N LEU A 19 -31.27 8.68 -20.98
CA LEU A 19 -30.98 9.84 -20.15
C LEU A 19 -30.68 11.02 -21.06
N LEU A 20 -31.48 12.06 -20.94
CA LEU A 20 -31.25 13.32 -21.63
C LEU A 20 -30.80 14.38 -20.63
N GLN A 21 -29.60 14.93 -20.83
CA GLN A 21 -29.16 16.12 -20.11
C GLN A 21 -29.57 17.36 -20.89
N ASP A 22 -30.40 18.22 -20.30
CA ASP A 22 -30.70 19.52 -20.88
C ASP A 22 -29.51 20.48 -20.71
N SER A 23 -28.53 20.33 -21.61
CA SER A 23 -27.28 21.10 -21.56
C SER A 23 -27.46 22.59 -21.90
N TYR A 24 -28.65 22.99 -22.36
CA TYR A 24 -28.95 24.35 -22.82
C TYR A 24 -29.96 25.08 -21.93
N GLY A 25 -30.77 24.35 -21.16
CA GLY A 25 -31.70 24.87 -20.17
C GLY A 25 -31.15 24.72 -18.75
N ASP A 26 -31.88 23.99 -17.90
CA ASP A 26 -31.58 23.95 -16.47
C ASP A 26 -30.55 22.89 -16.06
N GLY A 27 -29.88 22.25 -17.02
CA GLY A 27 -28.83 21.27 -16.78
C GLY A 27 -29.33 19.92 -16.26
N LYS A 28 -30.65 19.74 -16.09
CA LYS A 28 -31.22 18.55 -15.48
C LYS A 28 -31.21 17.35 -16.41
N TRP A 29 -31.08 16.19 -15.77
CA TRP A 29 -31.22 14.90 -16.41
C TRP A 29 -32.67 14.44 -16.36
N THR A 30 -33.20 14.07 -17.53
CA THR A 30 -34.55 13.55 -17.68
C THR A 30 -34.52 12.09 -18.13
N TYR A 31 -35.32 11.27 -17.46
CA TYR A 31 -35.59 9.90 -17.88
C TYR A 31 -36.64 9.91 -19.00
N LEU A 32 -36.25 9.45 -20.18
CA LEU A 32 -37.15 9.31 -21.31
C LEU A 32 -37.47 7.83 -21.52
N PRO A 33 -38.74 7.41 -21.34
CA PRO A 33 -39.11 6.01 -21.50
C PRO A 33 -38.93 5.55 -22.95
N TRP A 34 -38.44 4.33 -23.12
CA TRP A 34 -38.32 3.65 -24.40
C TRP A 34 -38.82 2.21 -24.26
N ASP A 35 -39.35 1.61 -25.33
CA ASP A 35 -39.75 0.19 -25.35
C ASP A 35 -40.77 -0.18 -24.24
N MET A 36 -42.01 0.31 -24.44
CA MET A 36 -43.11 0.28 -23.45
C MET A 36 -44.24 -0.69 -23.83
N ASP A 37 -43.95 -1.65 -24.70
CA ASP A 37 -44.89 -2.69 -25.15
C ASP A 37 -45.33 -3.63 -24.02
N ARG A 38 -44.46 -3.92 -23.04
CA ARG A 38 -44.75 -4.78 -21.87
C ARG A 38 -45.34 -4.04 -20.68
N THR A 39 -46.49 -3.41 -20.92
CA THR A 39 -47.21 -2.58 -19.93
C THR A 39 -48.68 -3.04 -19.75
N PHE A 40 -49.33 -2.55 -18.68
CA PHE A 40 -50.74 -2.73 -18.32
C PHE A 40 -51.23 -4.18 -18.17
N TYR A 41 -51.50 -4.85 -19.30
CA TYR A 41 -52.16 -6.16 -19.35
C TYR A 41 -51.17 -7.32 -19.32
N TYR A 42 -49.95 -7.14 -19.87
CA TYR A 42 -48.95 -8.20 -20.03
C TYR A 42 -48.66 -8.99 -18.74
N TRP A 43 -48.70 -8.32 -17.59
CA TRP A 43 -48.34 -8.92 -16.30
C TRP A 43 -49.52 -9.37 -15.43
N THR A 44 -50.76 -9.14 -15.87
CA THR A 44 -51.95 -9.63 -15.15
C THR A 44 -51.99 -11.17 -15.11
N TYR A 45 -51.42 -11.82 -16.13
CA TYR A 45 -51.29 -13.27 -16.27
C TYR A 45 -50.08 -13.87 -15.52
N TYR A 46 -49.05 -13.07 -15.17
CA TYR A 46 -47.70 -13.57 -14.81
C TYR A 46 -47.19 -13.23 -13.39
N ARG A 47 -48.08 -12.88 -12.44
CA ARG A 47 -47.81 -12.29 -11.10
C ARG A 47 -47.63 -10.78 -11.18
N GLN A 48 -48.37 -10.08 -10.32
CA GLN A 48 -48.39 -8.62 -10.24
C GLN A 48 -47.01 -8.05 -9.88
N PRO A 49 -46.36 -7.24 -10.72
CA PRO A 49 -45.04 -6.67 -10.44
C PRO A 49 -45.09 -5.67 -9.30
N HIS A 50 -44.01 -5.60 -8.52
CA HIS A 50 -43.86 -4.59 -7.47
C HIS A 50 -43.69 -3.19 -8.09
N TYR A 51 -44.27 -2.17 -7.47
CA TYR A 51 -44.29 -0.79 -7.97
C TYR A 51 -42.94 -0.04 -7.94
N TYR A 52 -41.89 -0.63 -7.36
CA TYR A 52 -40.59 0.03 -7.13
C TYR A 52 -39.35 -0.82 -7.47
N ARG A 53 -39.53 -2.04 -7.99
CA ARG A 53 -38.42 -2.90 -8.44
C ARG A 53 -38.83 -3.73 -9.65
N SER A 54 -37.83 -4.30 -10.33
CA SER A 54 -38.10 -5.29 -11.38
C SER A 54 -38.85 -6.50 -10.78
N GLY A 55 -39.83 -7.04 -11.52
CA GLY A 55 -40.65 -8.18 -11.10
C GLY A 55 -40.13 -9.52 -11.63
N HIS A 56 -38.95 -9.55 -12.26
CA HIS A 56 -38.40 -10.80 -12.76
C HIS A 56 -37.89 -11.62 -11.59
N GLN A 57 -38.41 -12.84 -11.41
CA GLN A 57 -38.00 -13.72 -10.32
C GLN A 57 -36.47 -13.88 -10.34
N GLY A 58 -35.79 -13.28 -9.36
CA GLY A 58 -34.34 -13.37 -9.18
C GLY A 58 -33.52 -12.15 -9.59
N ASP A 59 -34.10 -11.10 -10.16
CA ASP A 59 -33.36 -9.87 -10.52
C ASP A 59 -33.62 -8.74 -9.51
N TYR A 60 -32.81 -8.74 -8.45
CA TYR A 60 -32.82 -7.73 -7.39
C TYR A 60 -31.98 -6.50 -7.73
N ARG A 61 -31.67 -6.27 -9.02
CA ARG A 61 -31.05 -5.02 -9.48
C ARG A 61 -32.03 -3.88 -9.25
N THR A 62 -31.91 -3.23 -8.10
CA THR A 62 -32.56 -1.96 -7.86
C THR A 62 -31.63 -0.86 -8.31
N ASN A 63 -32.09 -0.01 -9.21
CA ASN A 63 -31.37 1.22 -9.51
C ASN A 63 -31.30 2.06 -8.23
N PRO A 64 -30.09 2.34 -7.70
CA PRO A 64 -29.93 3.07 -6.45
C PRO A 64 -30.64 4.41 -6.44
N LEU A 65 -30.74 5.10 -7.59
CA LEU A 65 -31.49 6.34 -7.71
C LEU A 65 -32.99 6.11 -7.47
N ILE A 66 -33.57 5.07 -8.06
CA ILE A 66 -34.99 4.76 -7.87
C ILE A 66 -35.25 4.30 -6.43
N SER A 67 -34.37 3.48 -5.86
CA SER A 67 -34.43 3.12 -4.44
C SER A 67 -34.39 4.37 -3.57
N LYS A 68 -33.47 5.31 -3.82
CA LYS A 68 -33.41 6.61 -3.13
C LYS A 68 -34.69 7.43 -3.31
N CYS A 69 -35.31 7.43 -4.51
CA CYS A 69 -36.57 8.13 -4.73
C CYS A 69 -37.74 7.58 -3.89
N TRP A 70 -37.81 6.26 -3.71
CA TRP A 70 -38.84 5.63 -2.88
C TRP A 70 -38.55 5.68 -1.38
N LEU A 71 -37.27 5.75 -1.00
CA LEU A 71 -36.82 5.97 0.37
C LEU A 71 -36.95 7.45 0.82
N SER A 72 -36.98 8.40 -0.13
CA SER A 72 -37.12 9.84 0.14
C SER A 72 -38.59 10.25 0.36
N PRO A 73 -38.99 10.80 1.54
CA PRO A 73 -40.40 11.09 1.84
C PRO A 73 -41.08 12.11 0.94
N GLY A 74 -40.39 13.21 0.59
CA GLY A 74 -40.96 14.24 -0.29
C GLY A 74 -41.11 13.75 -1.73
N MET A 75 -40.10 13.03 -2.24
CA MET A 75 -40.19 12.38 -3.55
C MET A 75 -41.25 11.28 -3.54
N ARG A 76 -41.34 10.48 -2.48
CA ARG A 76 -42.37 9.48 -2.29
C ARG A 76 -43.76 10.10 -2.27
N ALA A 77 -43.99 11.16 -1.50
CA ALA A 77 -45.29 11.86 -1.45
C ALA A 77 -45.66 12.47 -2.82
N LEU A 78 -44.70 13.02 -3.55
CA LEU A 78 -44.92 13.49 -4.92
C LEU A 78 -45.22 12.33 -5.87
N ILE A 79 -44.49 11.22 -5.78
CA ILE A 79 -44.70 10.04 -6.59
C ILE A 79 -46.07 9.42 -6.27
N GLU A 80 -46.47 9.34 -5.01
CA GLU A 80 -47.75 8.84 -4.54
C GLU A 80 -48.90 9.78 -4.94
N ALA A 81 -48.74 11.10 -4.76
CA ALA A 81 -49.72 12.09 -5.21
C ALA A 81 -49.86 12.08 -6.74
N GLN A 82 -48.75 11.92 -7.48
CA GLN A 82 -48.80 11.73 -8.92
C GLN A 82 -49.42 10.39 -9.29
N ILE A 83 -49.19 9.32 -8.53
CA ILE A 83 -49.88 8.05 -8.75
C ILE A 83 -51.38 8.25 -8.60
N VAL A 84 -51.83 8.93 -7.55
CA VAL A 84 -53.24 9.27 -7.30
C VAL A 84 -53.79 10.15 -8.44
N GLU A 85 -53.15 11.29 -8.72
CA GLU A 85 -53.56 12.21 -9.78
C GLU A 85 -53.61 11.50 -11.14
N LEU A 86 -52.55 10.80 -11.54
CA LEU A 86 -52.49 10.08 -12.81
C LEU A 86 -53.56 9.00 -12.88
N SER A 87 -53.80 8.25 -11.80
CA SER A 87 -54.85 7.24 -11.74
C SER A 87 -56.27 7.79 -11.79
N GLU A 88 -56.48 9.07 -11.45
CA GLU A 88 -57.79 9.72 -11.46
C GLU A 88 -58.03 10.59 -12.70
N THR A 89 -56.99 10.92 -13.46
CA THR A 89 -57.05 11.87 -14.58
C THR A 89 -56.66 11.26 -15.93
N LEU A 90 -55.57 10.49 -15.98
CA LEU A 90 -54.99 9.95 -17.21
C LEU A 90 -55.16 8.44 -17.31
N ILE A 91 -55.21 7.73 -16.19
CA ILE A 91 -55.33 6.27 -16.04
C ILE A 91 -56.67 5.92 -15.38
N ASP A 92 -57.72 6.67 -15.74
CA ASP A 92 -59.12 6.28 -15.55
C ASP A 92 -59.61 5.53 -16.80
N GLY A 93 -60.39 4.45 -16.61
CA GLY A 93 -60.84 3.59 -17.71
C GLY A 93 -61.50 4.37 -18.86
N ASN A 94 -62.28 5.41 -18.53
CA ASN A 94 -63.04 6.19 -19.52
C ASN A 94 -62.17 7.12 -20.40
N TYR A 95 -60.98 7.52 -19.92
CA TYR A 95 -60.10 8.43 -20.67
C TYR A 95 -59.46 7.72 -21.86
N TYR A 96 -59.00 6.48 -21.65
CA TYR A 96 -58.39 5.69 -22.71
C TYR A 96 -59.40 5.10 -23.70
N ASP A 97 -60.67 4.93 -23.33
CA ASP A 97 -61.69 4.35 -24.22
C ASP A 97 -61.82 5.11 -25.55
N THR A 98 -61.68 6.44 -25.53
CA THR A 98 -61.72 7.26 -26.75
C THR A 98 -60.52 6.99 -27.63
N TYR A 99 -59.30 6.96 -27.07
CA TYR A 99 -58.08 6.69 -27.82
C TYR A 99 -57.97 5.22 -28.29
N ILE A 100 -58.44 4.28 -27.48
CA ILE A 100 -58.54 2.86 -27.83
C ILE A 100 -59.51 2.70 -29.00
N SER A 101 -60.65 3.39 -28.97
CA SER A 101 -61.64 3.36 -30.06
C SER A 101 -61.12 4.04 -31.33
N GLU A 102 -60.46 5.21 -31.22
CA GLU A 102 -59.86 5.90 -32.37
C GLU A 102 -58.71 5.09 -32.98
N LEU A 103 -57.84 4.48 -32.16
CA LEU A 103 -56.77 3.60 -32.62
C LEU A 103 -57.32 2.31 -33.21
N ARG A 104 -58.37 1.74 -32.62
CA ARG A 104 -59.11 0.62 -33.19
C ARG A 104 -59.59 0.99 -34.59
N ASP A 105 -60.36 2.06 -34.74
CA ASP A 105 -60.94 2.44 -36.04
C ASP A 105 -59.89 2.80 -37.09
N LEU A 106 -58.78 3.43 -36.66
CA LEU A 106 -57.65 3.75 -37.54
C LEU A 106 -56.89 2.49 -37.99
N LEU A 107 -56.71 1.51 -37.10
CA LEU A 107 -55.86 0.33 -37.34
C LEU A 107 -56.65 -0.91 -37.75
N TYR A 108 -57.97 -0.96 -37.61
CA TYR A 108 -58.78 -2.17 -37.80
C TYR A 108 -58.60 -2.75 -39.20
N ASP A 109 -58.78 -1.93 -40.24
CA ASP A 109 -58.62 -2.37 -41.63
C ASP A 109 -57.18 -2.77 -41.94
N ALA A 110 -56.20 -2.10 -41.32
CA ALA A 110 -54.79 -2.47 -41.43
C ALA A 110 -54.52 -3.82 -40.75
N VAL A 111 -55.09 -4.09 -39.56
CA VAL A 111 -55.00 -5.38 -38.87
C VAL A 111 -55.69 -6.48 -39.69
N ALA A 112 -56.87 -6.20 -40.25
CA ALA A 112 -57.65 -7.14 -41.05
C ALA A 112 -56.98 -7.49 -42.39
N SER A 113 -56.21 -6.56 -42.96
CA SER A 113 -55.48 -6.74 -44.23
C SER A 113 -54.01 -7.14 -44.04
N ASP A 114 -53.49 -7.15 -42.81
CA ASP A 114 -52.11 -7.53 -42.50
C ASP A 114 -51.90 -9.03 -42.64
N THR A 115 -51.36 -9.43 -43.78
CA THR A 115 -51.04 -10.83 -44.11
C THR A 115 -49.87 -11.41 -43.30
N ALA A 116 -49.19 -10.61 -42.47
CA ALA A 116 -48.00 -11.03 -41.71
C ALA A 116 -48.29 -11.41 -40.24
N LYS A 117 -49.54 -11.34 -39.77
CA LYS A 117 -49.88 -11.50 -38.32
C LYS A 117 -50.24 -12.91 -37.86
N GLN A 118 -49.93 -13.19 -36.58
CA GLN A 118 -50.34 -14.35 -35.78
C GLN A 118 -51.68 -14.17 -35.03
N TYR A 119 -52.23 -12.96 -35.04
CA TYR A 119 -53.40 -12.57 -34.25
C TYR A 119 -54.54 -12.17 -35.18
N THR A 120 -55.75 -12.55 -34.81
CA THR A 120 -56.97 -12.27 -35.56
C THR A 120 -57.53 -10.88 -35.24
N THR A 121 -58.44 -10.37 -36.06
CA THR A 121 -59.23 -9.18 -35.70
C THR A 121 -60.05 -9.41 -34.43
N GLU A 122 -60.46 -10.65 -34.16
CA GLU A 122 -61.12 -11.03 -32.91
C GLU A 122 -60.18 -10.93 -31.72
N ASP A 123 -58.93 -11.39 -31.83
CA ASP A 123 -57.91 -11.22 -30.79
C ASP A 123 -57.62 -9.74 -30.53
N PHE A 124 -57.52 -8.94 -31.59
CA PHE A 124 -57.34 -7.50 -31.48
C PHE A 124 -58.49 -6.83 -30.73
N GLU A 125 -59.74 -7.16 -31.06
CA GLU A 125 -60.92 -6.64 -30.36
C GLU A 125 -61.00 -7.10 -28.91
N ASN A 126 -60.67 -8.36 -28.65
CA ASN A 126 -60.67 -8.92 -27.30
C ASN A 126 -59.62 -8.25 -26.41
N GLU A 127 -58.40 -8.05 -26.93
CA GLU A 127 -57.35 -7.31 -26.23
C GLU A 127 -57.81 -5.88 -25.93
N LEU A 128 -58.31 -5.15 -26.93
CA LEU A 128 -58.82 -3.78 -26.77
C LEU A 128 -59.94 -3.71 -25.72
N ALA A 129 -60.87 -4.67 -25.73
CA ALA A 129 -61.97 -4.72 -24.76
C ALA A 129 -61.50 -5.02 -23.33
N SER A 130 -60.36 -5.69 -23.15
CA SER A 130 -59.81 -6.04 -21.84
C SER A 130 -58.94 -4.95 -21.21
N LEU A 131 -58.36 -4.07 -22.04
CA LEU A 131 -57.44 -3.01 -21.61
C LEU A 131 -58.03 -2.09 -20.54
N PRO A 132 -59.27 -1.58 -20.64
CA PRO A 132 -59.81 -0.67 -19.63
C PRO A 132 -59.84 -1.29 -18.23
N ALA A 133 -60.27 -2.55 -18.12
CA ALA A 133 -60.32 -3.27 -16.86
C ALA A 133 -58.91 -3.56 -16.30
N ALA A 134 -57.95 -3.89 -17.17
CA ALA A 134 -56.56 -4.16 -16.77
C ALA A 134 -55.85 -2.90 -16.28
N ILE A 135 -56.06 -1.78 -16.96
CA ILE A 135 -55.55 -0.45 -16.59
C ILE A 135 -56.07 -0.06 -15.20
N GLN A 136 -57.38 -0.21 -14.97
CA GLN A 136 -57.99 0.08 -13.67
C GLN A 136 -57.48 -0.84 -12.56
N MET A 137 -57.46 -2.15 -12.80
CA MET A 137 -56.98 -3.13 -11.82
C MET A 137 -55.53 -2.85 -11.40
N ARG A 138 -54.66 -2.45 -12.33
CA ARG A 138 -53.26 -2.15 -12.02
C ARG A 138 -53.13 -0.94 -11.10
N SER A 139 -53.94 0.10 -11.33
CA SER A 139 -54.02 1.25 -10.42
C SER A 139 -54.36 0.81 -9.00
N ASP A 140 -55.39 -0.03 -8.84
CA ASP A 140 -55.83 -0.52 -7.53
C ASP A 140 -54.75 -1.38 -6.84
N VAL A 141 -54.07 -2.25 -7.60
CA VAL A 141 -52.97 -3.08 -7.07
C VAL A 141 -51.77 -2.22 -6.63
N VAL A 142 -51.40 -1.20 -7.41
CA VAL A 142 -50.29 -0.31 -7.03
C VAL A 142 -50.63 0.45 -5.76
N ARG A 143 -51.84 0.99 -5.65
CA ARG A 143 -52.34 1.64 -4.43
C ARG A 143 -52.30 0.68 -3.23
N GLN A 144 -52.79 -0.54 -3.40
CA GLN A 144 -52.73 -1.58 -2.35
C GLN A 144 -51.29 -1.95 -1.96
N GLN A 145 -50.37 -2.07 -2.93
CA GLN A 145 -48.97 -2.38 -2.63
C GLN A 145 -48.27 -1.23 -1.91
N ILE A 146 -48.59 0.02 -2.25
CA ILE A 146 -48.09 1.21 -1.55
C ILE A 146 -48.61 1.22 -0.10
N GLU A 147 -49.89 0.91 0.09
CA GLU A 147 -50.49 0.77 1.42
C GLU A 147 -49.86 -0.37 2.23
N ALA A 148 -49.48 -1.48 1.59
CA ALA A 148 -48.84 -2.64 2.23
C ALA A 148 -47.32 -2.51 2.45
N GLY A 149 -46.65 -1.55 1.80
CA GLY A 149 -45.23 -1.22 1.94
C GLY A 149 -44.24 -2.05 1.09
N PRO A 150 -42.99 -1.57 0.90
CA PRO A 150 -41.99 -2.24 0.06
C PRO A 150 -41.25 -3.41 0.77
N THR A 151 -40.94 -4.47 0.03
CA THR A 151 -39.96 -5.53 0.37
C THR A 151 -38.50 -5.13 0.04
N PRO A 152 -37.53 -5.16 0.98
CA PRO A 152 -36.18 -4.59 0.76
C PRO A 152 -35.04 -5.62 0.49
N PHE A 153 -33.80 -5.12 0.37
CA PHE A 153 -32.66 -5.52 -0.49
C PHE A 153 -31.37 -5.92 0.30
N LEU A 154 -30.35 -6.42 -0.43
CA LEU A 154 -28.97 -6.91 -0.11
C LEU A 154 -28.81 -7.96 1.00
N LEU A 155 -28.20 -9.09 0.63
CA LEU A 155 -28.16 -10.33 1.40
C LEU A 155 -26.72 -10.87 1.50
N LYS A 156 -26.10 -10.91 2.69
CA LYS A 156 -24.87 -11.69 2.91
C LYS A 156 -25.04 -12.66 4.08
N ARG A 157 -24.54 -13.88 3.86
CA ARG A 157 -24.69 -15.09 4.68
C ARG A 157 -23.48 -15.21 5.61
N THR A 158 -23.66 -15.10 6.93
CA THR A 158 -22.61 -15.51 7.86
C THR A 158 -22.54 -17.04 7.94
N LEU A 159 -21.33 -17.59 8.08
CA LEU A 159 -21.12 -19.04 8.28
C LEU A 159 -21.71 -19.47 9.64
N ARG A 160 -22.08 -20.76 9.77
CA ARG A 160 -22.42 -21.35 11.07
C ARG A 160 -21.28 -21.13 12.06
N ASN A 161 -21.61 -20.74 13.29
CA ASN A 161 -20.66 -20.40 14.37
C ASN A 161 -19.92 -19.05 14.20
N ALA A 162 -20.57 -18.00 13.66
CA ALA A 162 -20.02 -16.65 13.53
C ALA A 162 -20.02 -15.80 14.83
N GLU A 163 -20.04 -16.44 16.00
CA GLU A 163 -19.83 -15.73 17.27
C GLU A 163 -18.41 -15.14 17.25
N GLY A 164 -18.29 -13.85 17.57
CA GLY A 164 -17.05 -13.09 17.47
C GLY A 164 -16.74 -12.49 16.11
N SER A 165 -17.63 -12.62 15.13
CA SER A 165 -17.43 -11.99 13.83
C SER A 165 -17.77 -10.50 13.83
N LEU A 166 -16.82 -9.64 13.46
CA LEU A 166 -17.07 -8.22 13.26
C LEU A 166 -17.79 -7.96 11.93
N LEU A 167 -18.98 -7.38 12.01
CA LEU A 167 -19.64 -6.72 10.89
C LEU A 167 -19.14 -5.27 10.86
N HIS A 168 -18.53 -4.83 9.76
CA HIS A 168 -18.06 -3.45 9.59
C HIS A 168 -18.54 -2.90 8.24
N TRP A 169 -18.77 -1.60 8.17
CA TRP A 169 -19.11 -0.87 6.95
C TRP A 169 -18.49 0.54 7.00
N THR A 170 -18.38 1.20 5.85
CA THR A 170 -17.88 2.57 5.79
C THR A 170 -18.74 3.51 6.62
N GLU A 171 -18.09 4.36 7.43
CA GLU A 171 -18.79 5.37 8.22
C GLU A 171 -19.62 6.28 7.31
N SER A 172 -20.91 6.41 7.65
CA SER A 172 -21.80 7.37 7.02
C SER A 172 -21.57 8.74 7.62
N TYR A 173 -21.60 9.78 6.80
CA TYR A 173 -21.46 11.16 7.28
C TYR A 173 -22.73 11.98 7.03
N SER A 174 -22.99 12.91 7.94
CA SER A 174 -24.00 13.94 7.75
C SER A 174 -23.34 15.17 7.10
N PRO A 175 -23.90 15.74 6.02
CA PRO A 175 -23.36 16.97 5.41
C PRO A 175 -23.47 18.22 6.31
N VAL A 176 -24.11 18.11 7.47
CA VAL A 176 -24.22 19.16 8.50
C VAL A 176 -23.54 18.75 9.82
N ASP A 177 -22.65 17.74 9.76
CA ASP A 177 -21.88 17.23 10.91
C ASP A 177 -22.73 16.78 12.11
N GLU A 178 -23.93 16.25 11.85
CA GLU A 178 -24.71 15.58 12.89
C GLU A 178 -24.15 14.18 13.23
N PRO A 179 -24.22 13.76 14.50
CA PRO A 179 -23.92 12.39 14.87
C PRO A 179 -24.79 11.39 14.09
N ILE A 180 -24.15 10.34 13.56
CA ILE A 180 -24.81 9.23 12.90
C ILE A 180 -24.93 8.05 13.87
N SER A 181 -26.10 7.43 13.87
CA SER A 181 -26.39 6.13 14.48
C SER A 181 -26.79 5.13 13.40
N TYR A 182 -26.81 3.85 13.73
CA TYR A 182 -27.11 2.78 12.80
C TYR A 182 -28.07 1.77 13.44
N ASP A 183 -29.08 1.35 12.70
CA ASP A 183 -29.81 0.12 13.01
C ASP A 183 -29.20 -1.02 12.20
N LEU A 184 -28.52 -1.92 12.89
CA LEU A 184 -28.13 -3.20 12.34
C LEU A 184 -29.28 -4.19 12.54
N TRP A 185 -29.91 -4.57 11.45
CA TRP A 185 -30.89 -5.64 11.45
C TRP A 185 -30.18 -6.95 11.16
N ILE A 186 -30.48 -7.99 11.91
CA ILE A 186 -29.98 -9.36 11.73
C ILE A 186 -31.19 -10.29 11.71
N SER A 187 -31.24 -11.25 10.78
CA SER A 187 -32.36 -12.15 10.65
C SER A 187 -31.94 -13.43 9.92
N ASP A 188 -32.45 -14.58 10.32
CA ASP A 188 -32.37 -15.82 9.52
C ASP A 188 -33.26 -15.77 8.26
N ASN A 189 -34.12 -14.74 8.19
CA ASN A 189 -35.00 -14.43 7.08
C ASN A 189 -34.57 -13.13 6.39
N MET A 190 -34.27 -13.24 5.09
CA MET A 190 -33.83 -12.14 4.21
C MET A 190 -34.78 -10.95 4.11
N TRP A 191 -36.05 -11.14 4.47
CA TRP A 191 -37.06 -10.10 4.46
C TRP A 191 -37.07 -9.28 5.75
N PHE A 192 -36.26 -9.69 6.74
CA PHE A 192 -36.30 -9.16 8.09
C PHE A 192 -37.73 -9.18 8.65
N THR A 193 -38.42 -10.32 8.45
CA THR A 193 -39.77 -10.59 8.95
C THR A 193 -39.80 -11.90 9.74
N GLY A 194 -40.68 -12.00 10.73
CA GLY A 194 -40.80 -13.16 11.62
C GLY A 194 -40.17 -12.91 13.00
N GLU A 195 -40.16 -13.95 13.84
CA GLU A 195 -39.76 -13.85 15.25
C GLU A 195 -38.24 -13.75 15.47
N ASN A 196 -37.44 -14.12 14.47
CA ASN A 196 -35.98 -14.18 14.55
C ASN A 196 -35.27 -12.92 14.03
N VAL A 197 -36.03 -11.84 13.82
CA VAL A 197 -35.49 -10.53 13.43
C VAL A 197 -34.99 -9.81 14.66
N ARG A 198 -33.72 -9.44 14.64
CA ARG A 198 -33.07 -8.61 15.66
C ARG A 198 -32.72 -7.28 15.03
N ILE A 199 -32.92 -6.21 15.80
CA ILE A 199 -32.50 -4.87 15.42
C ILE A 199 -31.62 -4.39 16.57
N ILE A 200 -30.41 -3.96 16.23
CA ILE A 200 -29.41 -3.50 17.18
C ILE A 200 -29.11 -2.07 16.81
N GLU A 201 -29.38 -1.16 17.74
CA GLU A 201 -29.01 0.24 17.62
C GLU A 201 -27.52 0.39 17.96
N LEU A 202 -26.81 1.12 17.12
CA LEU A 202 -25.37 1.32 17.19
C LEU A 202 -25.08 2.80 16.99
N ASP A 203 -24.06 3.30 17.65
CA ASP A 203 -23.50 4.64 17.45
C ASP A 203 -22.27 4.60 16.53
N LYS A 204 -21.94 3.43 15.99
CA LYS A 204 -20.68 3.13 15.29
C LYS A 204 -20.90 2.27 14.07
N PRO A 205 -20.02 2.36 13.05
CA PRO A 205 -20.22 1.67 11.78
C PRO A 205 -19.75 0.21 11.80
N TYR A 206 -19.85 -0.44 12.96
CA TYR A 206 -19.47 -1.82 13.14
C TYR A 206 -20.27 -2.49 14.26
N TYR A 207 -20.30 -3.81 14.27
CA TYR A 207 -20.90 -4.63 15.30
C TYR A 207 -20.20 -5.97 15.44
N LEU A 208 -19.77 -6.30 16.65
CA LEU A 208 -19.25 -7.63 16.97
C LEU A 208 -20.41 -8.58 17.23
N LEU A 209 -20.51 -9.66 16.46
CA LEU A 209 -21.56 -10.67 16.63
C LEU A 209 -21.35 -11.43 17.94
N THR A 210 -22.13 -11.08 18.96
CA THR A 210 -22.01 -11.64 20.32
C THR A 210 -22.77 -12.96 20.54
N GLU A 211 -23.49 -13.45 19.54
CA GLU A 211 -24.25 -14.70 19.64
C GLU A 211 -23.98 -15.61 18.45
N PRO A 212 -23.76 -16.92 18.68
CA PRO A 212 -23.58 -17.89 17.61
C PRO A 212 -24.90 -18.10 16.87
N ALA A 213 -24.86 -17.97 15.55
CA ALA A 213 -26.00 -18.31 14.72
C ALA A 213 -26.01 -19.83 14.43
N GLU A 214 -27.06 -20.54 14.88
CA GLU A 214 -27.26 -21.97 14.59
C GLU A 214 -27.50 -22.23 13.08
N THR A 215 -27.98 -21.21 12.39
CA THR A 215 -28.21 -21.16 10.94
C THR A 215 -27.51 -19.96 10.35
N ASP A 216 -27.48 -19.87 9.02
CA ASP A 216 -26.98 -18.66 8.39
C ASP A 216 -27.88 -17.47 8.72
N VAL A 217 -27.30 -16.29 8.94
CA VAL A 217 -28.07 -15.05 9.13
C VAL A 217 -27.72 -14.02 8.07
N TYR A 218 -28.69 -13.14 7.85
CA TYR A 218 -28.66 -12.00 6.95
C TYR A 218 -28.65 -10.72 7.78
N PHE A 219 -27.93 -9.72 7.30
CA PHE A 219 -27.89 -8.43 7.97
C PHE A 219 -28.08 -7.25 7.00
N ARG A 220 -28.66 -6.17 7.50
CA ARG A 220 -28.74 -4.88 6.81
C ARG A 220 -28.45 -3.77 7.80
N VAL A 221 -27.81 -2.71 7.34
CA VAL A 221 -27.50 -1.53 8.15
C VAL A 221 -28.32 -0.37 7.65
N TYR A 222 -28.96 0.35 8.56
CA TYR A 222 -29.68 1.57 8.27
C TYR A 222 -29.07 2.72 9.08
N ALA A 223 -28.35 3.62 8.42
CA ALA A 223 -27.79 4.81 9.07
C ALA A 223 -28.89 5.86 9.32
N GLN A 224 -28.80 6.57 10.43
CA GLN A 224 -29.73 7.60 10.88
C GLN A 224 -28.95 8.78 11.45
N SER A 225 -29.27 10.02 11.06
CA SER A 225 -28.77 11.21 11.78
C SER A 225 -29.69 11.55 12.95
N ALA A 226 -29.20 12.31 13.93
CA ALA A 226 -29.99 12.75 15.09
C ALA A 226 -31.29 13.52 14.73
N SER A 227 -31.35 14.15 13.56
CA SER A 227 -32.54 14.87 13.06
C SER A 227 -33.40 14.06 12.07
N GLY A 228 -32.91 12.94 11.55
CA GLY A 228 -33.61 12.08 10.59
C GLY A 228 -33.54 12.54 9.12
N ASP A 229 -32.69 13.52 8.79
CA ASP A 229 -32.55 14.08 7.44
C ASP A 229 -31.36 13.51 6.62
N SER A 230 -31.35 13.83 5.32
CA SER A 230 -30.56 13.24 4.24
C SER A 230 -29.07 12.96 4.51
N ILE A 231 -28.73 11.66 4.55
CA ILE A 231 -27.37 11.10 4.56
C ILE A 231 -26.83 11.04 3.13
N HIS A 232 -25.60 11.54 2.91
CA HIS A 232 -24.96 11.58 1.59
C HIS A 232 -23.76 10.63 1.49
N SER A 233 -23.97 9.31 1.54
CA SER A 233 -23.07 8.35 0.87
C SER A 233 -23.79 7.05 0.50
N ILE A 234 -23.87 6.76 -0.80
CA ILE A 234 -23.84 5.38 -1.33
C ILE A 234 -22.78 5.46 -2.41
N SER A 235 -21.55 5.13 -2.06
CA SER A 235 -20.47 4.78 -2.97
C SER A 235 -19.59 3.79 -2.21
N TYR A 236 -19.47 2.59 -2.75
CA TYR A 236 -18.74 1.43 -2.23
C TYR A 236 -19.39 0.69 -1.05
N TYR A 237 -19.87 -0.52 -1.35
CA TYR A 237 -19.97 -1.60 -0.37
C TYR A 237 -18.70 -2.43 -0.54
N GLU A 238 -17.67 -2.16 0.24
CA GLU A 238 -16.72 -3.22 0.55
C GLU A 238 -17.23 -3.97 1.77
N TYR A 239 -17.46 -5.25 1.55
CA TYR A 239 -17.72 -6.19 2.62
C TYR A 239 -16.51 -7.09 2.69
N VAL A 240 -15.84 -7.01 3.82
CA VAL A 240 -15.00 -8.05 4.34
C VAL A 240 -15.87 -8.84 5.34
N ALA A 241 -16.54 -9.91 4.92
CA ALA A 241 -16.64 -11.02 5.87
C ALA A 241 -15.46 -11.88 5.61
N ASN A 242 -14.50 -11.69 6.50
CA ASN A 242 -13.62 -12.76 6.80
C ASN A 242 -14.14 -13.41 8.06
N GLY A 243 -14.00 -14.74 8.12
CA GLY A 243 -14.25 -15.53 9.31
C GLY A 243 -13.40 -14.99 10.45
N LEU A 244 -13.93 -13.97 11.11
CA LEU A 244 -13.40 -13.31 12.28
C LEU A 244 -13.83 -14.22 13.42
N ASP A 245 -12.96 -15.20 13.72
CA ASP A 245 -13.06 -15.99 14.92
C ASP A 245 -12.47 -15.12 16.06
N GLU A 246 -13.29 -14.77 17.06
CA GLU A 246 -12.81 -14.18 18.34
C GLU A 246 -11.72 -15.04 19.00
N ALA A 247 -11.60 -16.32 18.59
CA ALA A 247 -10.55 -17.22 19.02
C ALA A 247 -9.12 -16.72 18.69
N GLU A 248 -8.96 -15.70 17.83
CA GLU A 248 -7.66 -15.31 17.28
C GLU A 248 -7.06 -13.98 17.76
N GLY A 249 -7.74 -13.08 18.51
CA GLY A 249 -7.14 -11.80 18.93
C GLY A 249 -8.04 -10.79 19.68
N VAL A 250 -7.53 -9.58 19.95
CA VAL A 250 -8.24 -8.46 20.60
C VAL A 250 -8.65 -7.40 19.58
N PHE A 251 -9.94 -7.11 19.47
CA PHE A 251 -10.44 -6.02 18.65
C PHE A 251 -10.20 -4.65 19.31
N GLU A 252 -9.61 -3.73 18.55
CA GLU A 252 -9.47 -2.33 18.94
C GLU A 252 -10.20 -1.46 17.90
N LEU A 253 -11.31 -0.88 18.34
CA LEU A 253 -12.28 -0.21 17.46
C LEU A 253 -12.56 1.23 17.90
N GLU A 254 -12.16 1.59 19.11
CA GLU A 254 -12.35 2.94 19.65
C GLU A 254 -11.13 3.82 19.42
N PRO A 255 -11.32 5.08 19.02
CA PRO A 255 -10.23 6.05 19.00
C PRO A 255 -9.47 6.10 20.32
N VAL A 256 -8.17 6.33 20.23
CA VAL A 256 -7.28 6.49 21.39
C VAL A 256 -7.25 7.96 21.77
N THR A 257 -7.93 8.32 22.86
CA THR A 257 -8.03 9.70 23.39
C THR A 257 -7.13 9.97 24.58
N ASP A 258 -6.61 8.92 25.21
CA ASP A 258 -5.75 8.92 26.40
C ASP A 258 -4.56 7.95 26.17
N ASP A 259 -3.76 7.68 27.20
CA ASP A 259 -2.68 6.69 27.11
C ASP A 259 -3.24 5.26 26.94
N ARG A 260 -2.85 4.59 25.85
CA ARG A 260 -3.23 3.19 25.56
C ARG A 260 -2.00 2.34 25.25
N THR A 261 -2.05 1.08 25.67
CA THR A 261 -0.96 0.13 25.45
C THR A 261 -1.49 -1.17 24.85
N PHE A 262 -0.94 -1.56 23.71
CA PHE A 262 -1.16 -2.85 23.07
C PHE A 262 -0.11 -3.85 23.53
N THR A 263 -0.56 -5.07 23.85
CA THR A 263 0.30 -6.14 24.36
C THR A 263 -0.06 -7.47 23.70
N SER A 264 0.88 -8.41 23.71
CA SER A 264 0.69 -9.77 23.19
C SER A 264 -0.08 -10.70 24.12
N ALA A 265 -0.51 -10.22 25.31
CA ALA A 265 -1.09 -11.04 26.38
C ALA A 265 -2.38 -11.78 25.96
N ASN A 266 -3.16 -11.15 25.09
CA ASN A 266 -4.47 -11.64 24.66
C ASN A 266 -4.50 -12.00 23.16
N GLY A 267 -3.34 -12.27 22.56
CA GLY A 267 -3.21 -12.54 21.13
C GLY A 267 -2.87 -11.29 20.31
N PRO A 268 -2.97 -11.36 18.96
CA PRO A 268 -2.82 -10.20 18.09
C PRO A 268 -3.90 -9.14 18.35
N VAL A 269 -3.55 -7.89 18.14
CA VAL A 269 -4.48 -6.76 18.13
C VAL A 269 -5.02 -6.59 16.71
N LEU A 270 -6.34 -6.58 16.58
CA LEU A 270 -7.05 -6.55 15.30
C LEU A 270 -7.64 -5.16 15.08
N LEU A 271 -7.25 -4.52 13.98
CA LEU A 271 -7.68 -3.20 13.52
C LEU A 271 -8.44 -3.31 12.17
N PRO A 272 -9.57 -4.02 12.11
CA PRO A 272 -10.30 -4.31 10.87
C PRO A 272 -10.95 -3.07 10.23
N ALA A 273 -11.14 -2.00 10.99
CA ALA A 273 -11.64 -0.69 10.54
C ALA A 273 -10.58 0.41 10.64
N GLY A 274 -9.30 0.02 10.79
CA GLY A 274 -8.23 0.93 11.15
C GLY A 274 -8.33 1.38 12.61
N LEU A 275 -7.50 2.36 12.98
CA LEU A 275 -7.51 2.95 14.32
C LEU A 275 -7.05 4.40 14.24
N ARG A 276 -7.72 5.29 14.98
CA ARG A 276 -7.32 6.68 15.12
C ARG A 276 -6.77 6.96 16.52
N VAL A 277 -5.56 7.51 16.58
CA VAL A 277 -4.95 8.07 17.80
C VAL A 277 -5.12 9.58 17.74
N GLU A 278 -6.03 10.11 18.56
CA GLU A 278 -6.35 11.54 18.59
C GLU A 278 -5.17 12.36 19.15
N ALA A 279 -5.18 13.66 18.89
CA ALA A 279 -4.12 14.57 19.35
C ALA A 279 -3.88 14.56 20.87
N SER A 280 -4.90 14.19 21.67
CA SER A 280 -4.77 14.03 23.13
C SER A 280 -4.27 12.66 23.58
N GLY A 281 -4.29 11.65 22.69
CA GLY A 281 -3.99 10.27 23.01
C GLY A 281 -2.53 9.89 22.77
N SER A 282 -2.11 8.80 23.40
CA SER A 282 -0.83 8.15 23.13
C SER A 282 -1.02 6.64 22.95
N LEU A 283 -0.36 6.08 21.94
CA LEU A 283 -0.37 4.64 21.70
C LEU A 283 1.02 4.04 21.83
N ARG A 284 1.17 3.09 22.74
CA ARG A 284 2.37 2.26 22.90
C ARG A 284 2.08 0.81 22.49
N ILE A 285 2.92 0.22 21.66
CA ILE A 285 2.83 -1.17 21.23
C ILE A 285 4.07 -1.91 21.78
N GLU A 286 3.84 -2.83 22.72
CA GLU A 286 4.89 -3.53 23.46
C GLU A 286 5.47 -4.74 22.68
N PRO A 287 6.66 -5.23 23.07
CA PRO A 287 7.32 -6.39 22.45
C PRO A 287 6.39 -7.60 22.24
N GLY A 288 6.59 -8.30 21.12
CA GLY A 288 5.86 -9.51 20.75
C GLY A 288 4.41 -9.28 20.32
N THR A 289 3.94 -8.03 20.34
CA THR A 289 2.59 -7.69 19.88
C THR A 289 2.53 -7.80 18.36
N VAL A 290 1.48 -8.47 17.88
CA VAL A 290 1.14 -8.56 16.46
C VAL A 290 -0.08 -7.66 16.24
N VAL A 291 0.02 -6.69 15.35
CA VAL A 291 -1.06 -5.78 14.97
C VAL A 291 -1.48 -6.11 13.55
N LYS A 292 -2.77 -6.38 13.36
CA LYS A 292 -3.36 -6.77 12.08
C LYS A 292 -4.30 -5.70 11.57
N LEU A 293 -3.99 -5.10 10.42
CA LEU A 293 -4.81 -4.06 9.80
C LEU A 293 -5.72 -4.62 8.71
N GLY A 294 -6.98 -4.17 8.71
CA GLY A 294 -7.96 -4.55 7.68
C GLY A 294 -7.59 -4.04 6.28
N PRO A 295 -8.15 -4.63 5.22
CA PRO A 295 -7.98 -4.17 3.84
C PRO A 295 -8.23 -2.67 3.68
N GLU A 296 -7.30 -1.97 3.03
CA GLU A 296 -7.31 -0.53 2.79
C GLU A 296 -7.40 0.36 4.05
N GLN A 297 -7.29 -0.23 5.25
CA GLN A 297 -7.39 0.50 6.50
C GLN A 297 -6.03 1.04 6.98
N SER A 298 -6.08 2.09 7.81
CA SER A 298 -4.88 2.77 8.33
C SER A 298 -4.84 2.83 9.85
N LEU A 299 -3.64 2.87 10.41
CA LEU A 299 -3.39 3.37 11.75
C LEU A 299 -3.08 4.87 11.64
N GLN A 300 -4.08 5.72 11.93
CA GLN A 300 -3.98 7.18 11.84
C GLN A 300 -3.55 7.77 13.18
N VAL A 301 -2.46 8.53 13.20
CA VAL A 301 -1.84 9.06 14.42
C VAL A 301 -1.75 10.58 14.32
N TYR A 302 -2.54 11.25 15.16
CA TYR A 302 -2.48 12.69 15.40
C TYR A 302 -1.91 13.02 16.79
N GLY A 303 -1.87 12.03 17.69
CA GLY A 303 -1.26 12.10 19.03
C GLY A 303 0.21 11.68 19.04
N SER A 304 0.54 10.66 19.82
CA SER A 304 1.89 10.04 19.82
C SER A 304 1.83 8.53 19.58
N LEU A 305 2.89 7.98 18.98
CA LEU A 305 3.04 6.55 18.71
C LEU A 305 4.43 6.06 19.14
N SER A 306 4.46 4.95 19.87
CA SER A 306 5.70 4.21 20.18
C SER A 306 5.50 2.73 19.89
N ILE A 307 6.12 2.23 18.82
CA ILE A 307 6.28 0.80 18.55
C ILE A 307 7.61 0.36 19.15
N ALA A 308 7.55 -0.41 20.23
CA ALA A 308 8.68 -0.62 21.13
C ALA A 308 9.05 -2.10 21.24
N GLY A 309 9.45 -2.73 20.13
CA GLY A 309 9.97 -4.10 20.15
C GLY A 309 11.34 -4.22 20.82
N THR A 310 11.87 -5.44 20.86
CA THR A 310 13.25 -5.71 21.30
C THR A 310 13.94 -6.69 20.34
N VAL A 311 15.27 -6.82 20.48
CA VAL A 311 16.07 -7.80 19.72
C VAL A 311 15.59 -9.25 19.87
N ASP A 312 14.98 -9.58 21.01
CA ASP A 312 14.50 -10.93 21.30
C ASP A 312 13.00 -11.12 21.00
N ASP A 313 12.26 -10.01 20.84
CA ASP A 313 10.80 -10.03 20.72
C ASP A 313 10.31 -8.78 19.97
N SER A 314 10.23 -8.89 18.65
CA SER A 314 9.83 -7.79 17.76
C SER A 314 8.32 -7.49 17.83
N VAL A 315 7.93 -6.29 17.42
CA VAL A 315 6.53 -5.97 17.10
C VAL A 315 6.27 -6.28 15.63
N PHE A 316 5.08 -6.77 15.31
CA PHE A 316 4.67 -7.07 13.94
C PHE A 316 3.47 -6.21 13.54
N VAL A 317 3.53 -5.59 12.37
CA VAL A 317 2.39 -4.92 11.72
C VAL A 317 2.19 -5.59 10.37
N GLU A 318 1.08 -6.28 10.22
CA GLU A 318 0.82 -7.15 9.07
C GLU A 318 -0.64 -7.05 8.60
N PRO A 319 -0.95 -7.47 7.36
CA PRO A 319 -2.33 -7.49 6.91
C PRO A 319 -3.14 -8.49 7.72
N TYR A 320 -4.38 -8.11 8.03
CA TYR A 320 -5.38 -9.01 8.59
C TYR A 320 -5.61 -10.21 7.67
N GLU A 321 -5.54 -9.97 6.35
CA GLU A 321 -5.76 -10.96 5.30
C GLU A 321 -4.54 -11.12 4.42
N PRO A 322 -3.99 -12.33 4.26
CA PRO A 322 -2.70 -12.51 3.59
C PRO A 322 -2.58 -11.99 2.14
N ASN A 323 -3.70 -11.66 1.49
CA ASN A 323 -3.73 -11.17 0.11
C ASN A 323 -4.44 -9.82 -0.05
N HIS A 324 -4.80 -9.15 1.04
CA HIS A 324 -5.44 -7.84 0.99
C HIS A 324 -4.63 -6.86 1.83
N ALA A 325 -4.04 -5.89 1.14
CA ALA A 325 -3.16 -4.93 1.76
C ALA A 325 -3.93 -3.91 2.59
N TRP A 326 -3.33 -3.49 3.70
CA TRP A 326 -3.76 -2.31 4.45
C TRP A 326 -3.13 -1.05 3.87
N SER A 327 -3.64 0.13 4.23
CA SER A 327 -3.16 1.40 3.68
C SER A 327 -1.85 1.85 4.32
N ALA A 328 -1.86 2.59 5.44
CA ALA A 328 -0.60 3.07 6.05
C ALA A 328 -0.64 3.23 7.58
N ILE A 329 0.55 3.29 8.17
CA ILE A 329 0.76 3.95 9.46
C ILE A 329 0.91 5.43 9.12
N TYR A 330 -0.17 6.17 9.30
CA TYR A 330 -0.30 7.56 8.88
C TYR A 330 -0.09 8.49 10.07
N ILE A 331 1.02 9.21 10.11
CA ILE A 331 1.39 10.11 11.20
C ILE A 331 1.26 11.55 10.71
N LYS A 332 0.34 12.34 11.28
CA LYS A 332 0.04 13.69 10.77
C LYS A 332 -0.08 14.71 11.89
N ASN A 333 0.72 15.77 11.84
CA ASN A 333 0.72 16.84 12.86
C ASN A 333 0.83 16.28 14.29
N ALA A 334 1.56 15.19 14.44
CA ALA A 334 1.64 14.39 15.65
C ALA A 334 2.79 14.85 16.55
N ALA A 335 2.73 14.49 17.83
CA ALA A 335 3.92 14.47 18.68
C ALA A 335 4.94 13.44 18.14
N PRO A 336 6.23 13.54 18.51
CA PRO A 336 7.26 12.65 17.99
C PRO A 336 6.89 11.16 18.09
N ALA A 337 7.07 10.44 16.99
CA ALA A 337 6.78 9.02 16.89
C ALA A 337 8.07 8.20 16.85
N SER A 338 8.01 6.95 17.31
CA SER A 338 9.14 6.03 17.31
C SER A 338 8.74 4.61 16.91
N LEU A 339 9.60 3.98 16.12
CA LEU A 339 9.48 2.58 15.73
C LEU A 339 10.83 1.90 15.99
N SER A 340 10.81 0.86 16.82
CA SER A 340 12.00 0.09 17.18
C SER A 340 11.74 -1.40 17.16
N PHE A 341 12.65 -2.18 16.57
CA PHE A 341 12.55 -3.65 16.47
C PHE A 341 11.17 -4.11 15.98
N ALA A 342 10.73 -3.53 14.85
CA ALA A 342 9.42 -3.81 14.27
C ALA A 342 9.54 -4.41 12.86
N SER A 343 8.66 -5.35 12.52
CA SER A 343 8.48 -5.87 11.16
C SER A 343 7.15 -5.35 10.61
N ILE A 344 7.23 -4.48 9.59
CA ILE A 344 6.08 -3.83 8.96
C ILE A 344 5.95 -4.37 7.54
N ARG A 345 4.79 -4.96 7.22
CA ARG A 345 4.61 -5.62 5.92
C ARG A 345 3.19 -5.60 5.40
N GLY A 346 3.06 -5.82 4.09
CA GLY A 346 1.77 -6.12 3.46
C GLY A 346 0.79 -4.94 3.45
N GLY A 347 1.31 -3.71 3.46
CA GLY A 347 0.54 -2.48 3.40
C GLY A 347 0.92 -1.62 2.20
N GLY A 348 0.63 -0.32 2.26
CA GLY A 348 0.96 0.65 1.23
C GLY A 348 -0.04 0.72 0.09
N VAL A 349 -1.35 0.53 0.34
CA VAL A 349 -2.40 0.87 -0.64
C VAL A 349 -2.94 2.27 -0.44
N PHE A 350 -3.22 2.99 -1.53
CA PHE A 350 -3.90 4.29 -1.47
C PHE A 350 -5.30 4.15 -0.85
N HIS A 351 -5.61 5.01 0.12
CA HIS A 351 -6.94 5.08 0.73
C HIS A 351 -7.60 6.45 0.45
N GLY A 352 -8.68 6.43 -0.33
CA GLY A 352 -9.47 7.62 -0.66
C GLY A 352 -8.75 8.63 -1.57
N ASN A 353 -8.88 9.93 -1.27
CA ASN A 353 -8.24 11.02 -2.02
C ASN A 353 -6.89 11.48 -1.41
N GLU A 354 -6.41 10.82 -0.35
CA GLU A 354 -5.14 11.18 0.29
C GLU A 354 -4.00 10.35 -0.34
N LEU A 355 -2.91 11.01 -0.73
CA LEU A 355 -1.70 10.42 -1.33
C LEU A 355 -0.92 9.58 -0.31
N ILE A 356 -1.53 8.50 0.18
CA ILE A 356 -1.02 7.63 1.26
C ILE A 356 -0.75 6.25 0.67
N GLY A 357 0.36 6.11 -0.06
CA GLY A 357 0.74 4.84 -0.69
C GLY A 357 1.87 4.08 0.02
N SER A 358 2.33 4.50 1.20
CA SER A 358 3.53 3.95 1.85
C SER A 358 3.19 3.09 3.05
N LEU A 359 4.07 2.16 3.46
CA LEU A 359 3.88 1.42 4.72
C LEU A 359 3.82 2.39 5.92
N VAL A 360 4.67 3.43 5.89
CA VAL A 360 4.66 4.52 6.87
C VAL A 360 4.66 5.85 6.12
N PHE A 361 3.69 6.70 6.42
CA PHE A 361 3.60 8.05 5.90
C PHE A 361 3.64 9.04 7.06
N ILE A 362 4.51 10.04 6.98
CA ILE A 362 4.55 11.12 7.96
C ILE A 362 4.45 12.50 7.32
N TYR A 363 3.60 13.35 7.90
CA TYR A 363 3.43 14.74 7.50
C TYR A 363 3.51 15.68 8.70
N ASN A 364 4.41 16.66 8.63
CA ASN A 364 4.60 17.70 9.65
C ASN A 364 4.81 17.11 11.07
N GLY A 365 5.91 16.38 11.25
CA GLY A 365 6.26 15.75 12.53
C GLY A 365 7.70 15.23 12.58
N GLU A 366 8.00 14.48 13.64
CA GLU A 366 9.29 13.81 13.84
C GLU A 366 9.08 12.29 13.93
N LEU A 367 9.91 11.53 13.21
CA LEU A 367 9.90 10.07 13.26
C LEU A 367 11.32 9.51 13.39
N ASN A 368 11.52 8.68 14.41
CA ASN A 368 12.73 7.89 14.59
C ASN A 368 12.43 6.41 14.38
N VAL A 369 13.06 5.80 13.37
CA VAL A 369 12.94 4.38 13.04
C VAL A 369 14.30 3.71 13.26
N THR A 370 14.33 2.65 14.05
CA THR A 370 15.58 1.97 14.40
C THR A 370 15.40 0.46 14.43
N ASP A 371 16.30 -0.30 13.83
CA ASP A 371 16.28 -1.77 13.90
C ASP A 371 14.97 -2.39 13.33
N CYS A 372 14.42 -1.78 12.29
CA CYS A 372 13.12 -2.18 11.71
C CYS A 372 13.25 -2.82 10.33
N LEU A 373 12.28 -3.68 10.02
CA LEU A 373 12.14 -4.40 8.77
C LEU A 373 10.91 -3.91 8.01
N PHE A 374 11.07 -3.69 6.71
CA PHE A 374 9.98 -3.30 5.81
C PHE A 374 9.92 -4.26 4.61
N ARG A 375 8.77 -4.92 4.41
CA ARG A 375 8.60 -5.94 3.36
C ARG A 375 7.25 -5.82 2.68
N ASP A 376 7.18 -6.35 1.46
CA ASP A 376 5.91 -6.67 0.79
C ASP A 376 4.93 -5.46 0.74
N ALA A 377 5.40 -4.29 0.32
CA ALA A 377 4.53 -3.13 0.07
C ALA A 377 3.76 -3.31 -1.26
N TYR A 378 2.46 -3.04 -1.26
CA TYR A 378 1.56 -3.41 -2.34
C TYR A 378 1.38 -2.35 -3.44
N THR A 379 1.42 -1.04 -3.13
CA THR A 379 1.31 0.01 -4.17
C THR A 379 2.20 1.23 -3.86
N GLY A 380 2.43 2.07 -4.86
CA GLY A 380 2.07 3.49 -4.72
C GLY A 380 2.96 4.47 -3.96
N ALA A 381 3.62 4.15 -2.85
CA ALA A 381 4.55 5.09 -2.17
C ALA A 381 5.68 4.45 -1.36
N GLY A 382 6.22 3.32 -1.82
CA GLY A 382 7.43 2.76 -1.23
C GLY A 382 7.25 2.30 0.23
N GLY A 383 8.34 2.25 0.98
CA GLY A 383 8.33 1.86 2.39
C GLY A 383 8.02 3.03 3.32
N VAL A 384 8.71 4.15 3.16
CA VAL A 384 8.53 5.33 4.01
C VAL A 384 8.48 6.59 3.17
N ALA A 385 7.46 7.41 3.40
CA ALA A 385 7.33 8.74 2.82
C ALA A 385 7.23 9.78 3.94
N ALA A 386 7.98 10.87 3.83
CA ALA A 386 8.00 11.93 4.84
C ALA A 386 7.95 13.32 4.18
N VAL A 387 7.02 14.16 4.63
CA VAL A 387 6.79 15.49 4.06
C VAL A 387 6.78 16.56 5.16
N ASN A 388 7.66 17.56 5.01
CA ASN A 388 7.89 18.62 5.99
C ASN A 388 8.21 18.06 7.38
N CYS A 389 9.15 17.12 7.44
CA CYS A 389 9.47 16.35 8.65
C CYS A 389 10.97 16.36 8.94
N ALA A 390 11.30 16.00 10.18
CA ALA A 390 12.63 15.49 10.53
C ALA A 390 12.52 13.98 10.72
N ILE A 391 13.31 13.21 9.97
CA ILE A 391 13.26 11.74 10.02
C ILE A 391 14.64 11.12 10.16
N THR A 392 14.75 10.15 11.07
CA THR A 392 15.95 9.32 11.23
C THR A 392 15.60 7.85 10.97
N LEU A 393 16.31 7.23 10.04
CA LEU A 393 16.26 5.80 9.73
C LEU A 393 17.63 5.20 10.05
N ASP A 394 17.73 4.32 11.04
CA ASP A 394 19.01 3.71 11.43
C ASP A 394 18.87 2.19 11.57
N ARG A 395 19.77 1.43 10.94
CA ARG A 395 19.71 -0.04 10.92
C ARG A 395 18.35 -0.57 10.42
N ILE A 396 17.81 0.03 9.37
CA ILE A 396 16.62 -0.51 8.70
C ILE A 396 17.04 -1.48 7.59
N ASP A 397 16.20 -2.48 7.36
CA ASP A 397 16.31 -3.35 6.19
C ASP A 397 14.99 -3.31 5.41
N MET A 398 15.06 -2.88 4.16
CA MET A 398 13.93 -2.73 3.27
C MET A 398 14.18 -3.49 1.97
N GLU A 399 13.26 -4.38 1.62
CA GLU A 399 13.29 -5.14 0.38
C GLU A 399 11.86 -5.22 -0.16
N LEU A 400 11.55 -4.40 -1.16
CA LEU A 400 10.19 -4.22 -1.65
C LEU A 400 10.05 -4.69 -3.10
N ALA A 401 8.99 -5.44 -3.37
CA ALA A 401 8.49 -5.72 -4.71
C ALA A 401 7.43 -4.66 -5.02
N LEU A 402 7.82 -3.56 -5.66
CA LEU A 402 6.86 -2.55 -6.10
C LEU A 402 6.08 -3.14 -7.30
N GLU A 403 4.88 -3.66 -7.04
CA GLU A 403 3.98 -4.17 -8.09
C GLU A 403 3.15 -3.02 -8.68
N SER A 404 3.08 -2.93 -10.02
CA SER A 404 2.17 -1.98 -10.67
C SER A 404 0.75 -2.56 -10.71
N PHE A 405 -0.19 -1.96 -9.99
CA PHE A 405 -1.61 -2.21 -10.22
C PHE A 405 -2.22 -1.00 -10.94
N GLY A 406 -2.60 -1.20 -12.21
CA GLY A 406 -3.58 -0.40 -12.92
C GLY A 406 -3.24 1.07 -13.20
N GLY A 407 -2.45 1.34 -14.25
CA GLY A 407 -2.61 2.46 -15.20
C GLY A 407 -2.76 3.92 -14.75
N GLU A 408 -2.74 4.24 -13.46
CA GLU A 408 -2.87 5.62 -12.95
C GLU A 408 -1.50 6.31 -12.85
N GLN A 409 -1.47 7.59 -13.25
CA GLN A 409 -0.28 8.43 -13.41
C GLN A 409 0.32 8.99 -12.10
N ASN A 410 -0.10 8.50 -10.93
CA ASN A 410 0.36 8.97 -9.62
C ASN A 410 1.03 7.83 -8.83
N MET A 411 2.01 7.18 -9.46
CA MET A 411 2.88 6.18 -8.80
C MET A 411 4.10 6.90 -8.22
N PRO A 412 4.75 6.37 -7.17
CA PRO A 412 5.78 7.08 -6.45
C PRO A 412 7.11 6.98 -7.20
N ASP A 413 7.88 8.05 -7.12
CA ASP A 413 9.20 8.07 -7.74
C ASP A 413 10.21 7.20 -6.97
N ALA A 414 9.95 6.76 -5.71
CA ALA A 414 10.93 6.00 -4.92
C ALA A 414 10.43 4.99 -3.85
N VAL A 415 11.36 4.17 -3.34
CA VAL A 415 11.18 3.32 -2.15
C VAL A 415 11.17 4.14 -0.85
N LEU A 416 12.00 5.17 -0.76
CA LEU A 416 11.98 6.17 0.30
C LEU A 416 11.83 7.56 -0.31
N THR A 417 10.83 8.31 0.12
CA THR A 417 10.55 9.66 -0.43
C THR A 417 10.60 10.69 0.69
N PHE A 418 11.40 11.73 0.51
CA PHE A 418 11.58 12.78 1.50
C PHE A 418 11.35 14.16 0.89
N ASP A 419 10.43 14.93 1.46
CA ASP A 419 10.35 16.38 1.28
C ASP A 419 10.76 17.04 2.61
N GLY A 420 12.04 17.36 2.74
CA GLY A 420 12.63 17.87 3.98
C GLY A 420 13.91 17.14 4.41
N SER A 421 14.40 17.44 5.62
CA SER A 421 15.69 16.92 6.11
C SER A 421 15.58 15.49 6.66
N GLN A 422 16.57 14.67 6.36
CA GLN A 422 16.58 13.24 6.59
C GLN A 422 17.96 12.74 7.02
N THR A 423 17.96 11.70 7.84
CA THR A 423 19.18 10.97 8.23
C THR A 423 18.94 9.48 8.03
N ILE A 424 19.77 8.84 7.21
CA ILE A 424 19.71 7.41 6.90
C ILE A 424 21.08 6.81 7.22
N LEU A 425 21.12 5.89 8.18
CA LEU A 425 22.36 5.34 8.72
C LEU A 425 22.31 3.81 8.71
N ASN A 426 23.43 3.17 8.40
CA ASN A 426 23.65 1.75 8.65
C ASN A 426 22.52 0.86 8.11
N SER A 427 21.97 1.18 6.94
CA SER A 427 20.70 0.61 6.46
C SER A 427 20.86 -0.11 5.12
N ARG A 428 20.01 -1.13 4.88
CA ARG A 428 19.95 -1.84 3.60
C ARG A 428 18.63 -1.49 2.94
N ILE A 429 18.70 -0.99 1.72
CA ILE A 429 17.52 -0.64 0.93
C ILE A 429 17.70 -1.30 -0.42
N ALA A 430 16.80 -2.21 -0.75
CA ALA A 430 16.91 -3.04 -1.93
C ALA A 430 15.57 -3.17 -2.63
N LYS A 431 15.64 -3.34 -3.95
CA LYS A 431 14.49 -3.75 -4.74
C LYS A 431 14.54 -5.25 -4.95
N VAL A 432 13.36 -5.90 -4.94
CA VAL A 432 13.28 -7.32 -5.28
C VAL A 432 13.71 -7.52 -6.74
N PRO A 433 14.66 -8.43 -7.03
CA PRO A 433 15.10 -8.69 -8.40
C PRO A 433 13.93 -9.07 -9.31
N GLY A 434 13.83 -8.41 -10.47
CA GLY A 434 12.76 -8.64 -11.44
C GLY A 434 11.45 -7.88 -11.17
N ALA A 435 11.43 -6.98 -10.18
CA ALA A 435 10.34 -6.01 -10.02
C ALA A 435 10.15 -5.20 -11.32
N LEU A 436 8.90 -4.99 -11.73
CA LEU A 436 8.55 -4.38 -13.03
C LEU A 436 8.69 -2.85 -13.05
N TYR A 437 8.68 -2.20 -11.89
CA TYR A 437 8.66 -0.75 -11.78
C TYR A 437 10.07 -0.14 -11.81
N GLY A 438 10.21 1.08 -12.35
CA GLY A 438 11.47 1.81 -12.53
C GLY A 438 11.99 2.50 -11.27
N GLY A 439 11.18 3.22 -10.50
CA GLY A 439 11.65 4.26 -9.56
C GLY A 439 12.78 3.96 -8.56
N ASP A 440 13.25 5.06 -7.98
CA ASP A 440 14.45 5.24 -7.17
C ASP A 440 14.40 4.43 -5.88
N LEU A 441 15.56 4.27 -5.23
CA LEU A 441 15.58 3.79 -3.85
C LEU A 441 15.36 4.91 -2.85
N ILE A 442 15.98 6.06 -3.07
CA ILE A 442 15.89 7.22 -2.19
C ILE A 442 15.69 8.47 -3.04
N ASP A 443 14.54 9.11 -2.89
CA ASP A 443 14.22 10.38 -3.52
C ASP A 443 14.15 11.49 -2.46
N CYS A 444 14.90 12.55 -2.70
CA CYS A 444 15.12 13.66 -1.80
C CYS A 444 14.75 14.99 -2.45
N GLU A 445 13.59 15.51 -2.08
CA GLU A 445 13.15 16.86 -2.39
C GLU A 445 13.38 17.83 -1.22
N ARG A 446 13.72 19.08 -1.55
CA ARG A 446 13.68 20.24 -0.65
C ARG A 446 14.36 20.02 0.72
N ALA A 447 15.45 19.26 0.74
CA ALA A 447 16.16 18.93 1.97
C ALA A 447 17.00 20.12 2.45
N GLY A 448 16.82 20.56 3.70
CA GLY A 448 17.77 21.49 4.32
C GLY A 448 19.12 20.82 4.53
N TYR A 449 19.13 19.68 5.22
CA TYR A 449 20.32 18.84 5.39
C TYR A 449 19.96 17.37 5.22
N SER A 450 20.72 16.67 4.39
CA SER A 450 20.63 15.22 4.22
C SER A 450 21.91 14.52 4.69
N LEU A 451 21.77 13.45 5.48
CA LEU A 451 22.88 12.61 5.89
C LEU A 451 22.57 11.16 5.52
N ILE A 452 23.33 10.58 4.58
CA ILE A 452 23.17 9.18 4.16
C ILE A 452 24.51 8.47 4.31
N ARG A 453 24.61 7.60 5.33
CA ARG A 453 25.88 6.98 5.68
C ARG A 453 25.79 5.49 5.95
N ASN A 454 26.84 4.76 5.54
CA ASN A 454 27.01 3.33 5.82
C ASN A 454 25.83 2.47 5.32
N CYS A 455 25.22 2.85 4.21
CA CYS A 455 24.09 2.14 3.64
C CYS A 455 24.50 1.19 2.50
N VAL A 456 23.69 0.16 2.28
CA VAL A 456 23.74 -0.71 1.09
C VAL A 456 22.50 -0.48 0.25
N LEU A 457 22.69 -0.04 -0.98
CA LEU A 457 21.63 0.26 -1.94
C LEU A 457 21.74 -0.71 -3.11
N GLU A 458 20.71 -1.52 -3.34
CA GLU A 458 20.80 -2.67 -4.27
C GLU A 458 19.69 -2.68 -5.31
N ASN A 459 20.11 -2.81 -6.57
CA ASN A 459 19.24 -2.97 -7.73
C ASN A 459 18.14 -1.89 -7.88
N PRO A 460 18.44 -0.59 -7.71
CA PRO A 460 17.50 0.46 -8.13
C PRO A 460 17.13 0.28 -9.60
N GLY A 461 15.85 0.48 -9.92
CA GLY A 461 15.39 0.41 -11.31
C GLY A 461 15.57 1.73 -12.07
N ASP A 462 15.86 2.81 -11.34
CA ASP A 462 16.16 4.15 -11.84
C ASP A 462 17.38 4.64 -11.04
N ASP A 463 17.28 5.69 -10.20
CA ASP A 463 18.40 6.18 -9.39
C ASP A 463 18.51 5.48 -8.03
N ALA A 464 19.74 5.32 -7.51
CA ALA A 464 19.90 4.83 -6.14
C ALA A 464 19.59 5.93 -5.12
N ILE A 465 20.06 7.14 -5.39
CA ILE A 465 19.72 8.35 -4.65
C ILE A 465 19.53 9.49 -5.66
N ASP A 466 18.32 10.04 -5.72
CA ASP A 466 18.03 11.26 -6.48
C ASP A 466 17.86 12.46 -5.55
N TYR A 467 18.34 13.61 -6.03
CA TYR A 467 18.19 14.91 -5.40
C TYR A 467 17.72 15.92 -6.44
N ASP A 468 16.54 16.49 -6.23
CA ASP A 468 16.04 17.60 -7.03
C ASP A 468 16.19 18.95 -6.34
N TYR A 469 16.34 18.98 -5.01
CA TYR A 469 16.74 20.17 -4.25
C TYR A 469 17.26 19.81 -2.86
N ALA A 470 18.47 20.25 -2.52
CA ALA A 470 18.98 20.24 -1.16
C ALA A 470 19.92 21.42 -0.89
N GLU A 471 19.99 21.92 0.35
CA GLU A 471 20.98 22.94 0.72
C GLU A 471 22.36 22.30 0.98
N GLN A 472 22.40 21.18 1.72
CA GLN A 472 23.62 20.42 1.99
C GLN A 472 23.32 18.92 2.11
N ALA A 473 24.23 18.08 1.63
CA ALA A 473 24.14 16.64 1.86
C ALA A 473 25.52 15.99 2.07
N ASP A 474 25.61 15.16 3.11
CA ASP A 474 26.79 14.34 3.42
C ASP A 474 26.48 12.87 3.12
N ILE A 475 27.13 12.32 2.09
CA ILE A 475 26.88 10.98 1.58
C ILE A 475 28.16 10.16 1.70
N SER A 476 28.21 9.22 2.64
CA SER A 476 29.47 8.53 2.94
C SER A 476 29.41 7.08 3.36
N GLY A 477 30.45 6.32 3.03
CA GLY A 477 30.55 4.93 3.46
C GLY A 477 29.51 3.99 2.84
N ASN A 478 28.80 4.44 1.80
CA ASN A 478 27.74 3.68 1.17
C ASN A 478 28.29 2.70 0.13
N ARG A 479 27.56 1.62 -0.09
CA ARG A 479 27.82 0.61 -1.12
C ARG A 479 26.60 0.54 -2.02
N ILE A 480 26.77 0.89 -3.29
CA ILE A 480 25.68 0.94 -4.26
C ILE A 480 26.00 -0.02 -5.38
N HIS A 481 25.05 -0.89 -5.73
CA HIS A 481 25.25 -1.81 -6.84
C HIS A 481 24.02 -2.09 -7.68
N GLY A 482 24.25 -2.38 -8.96
CA GLY A 482 23.22 -2.85 -9.89
C GLY A 482 22.21 -1.78 -10.28
N CYS A 483 22.59 -0.50 -10.22
CA CYS A 483 21.71 0.62 -10.54
C CYS A 483 21.45 0.71 -12.04
N GLN A 484 20.18 0.78 -12.44
CA GLN A 484 19.79 0.82 -13.85
C GLN A 484 19.92 2.22 -14.48
N ASP A 485 19.91 3.29 -13.68
CA ASP A 485 20.34 4.62 -14.11
C ASP A 485 21.51 5.15 -13.25
N ASN A 486 21.32 6.19 -12.42
CA ASN A 486 22.42 6.86 -11.71
C ASN A 486 22.52 6.43 -10.26
N ALA A 487 23.71 5.97 -9.82
CA ALA A 487 23.91 5.67 -8.41
C ALA A 487 23.73 6.91 -7.53
N PHE A 488 24.18 8.07 -8.03
CA PHE A 488 23.82 9.38 -7.49
C PHE A 488 23.34 10.27 -8.64
N SER A 489 22.09 10.72 -8.60
CA SER A 489 21.59 11.82 -9.41
C SER A 489 21.53 13.07 -8.54
N LEU A 490 22.23 14.12 -8.96
CA LEU A 490 22.49 15.31 -8.14
C LEU A 490 22.01 16.58 -8.87
N GLY A 491 20.89 17.16 -8.45
CA GLY A 491 20.33 18.40 -9.00
C GLY A 491 20.10 19.51 -7.98
N PHE A 492 20.30 20.76 -8.43
CA PHE A 492 20.05 22.00 -7.67
C PHE A 492 20.60 22.04 -6.22
N VAL A 493 21.92 21.84 -6.03
CA VAL A 493 22.53 21.87 -4.68
C VAL A 493 23.84 22.67 -4.60
N SER A 494 24.05 23.33 -3.46
CA SER A 494 25.29 24.01 -3.08
C SER A 494 26.01 23.29 -1.92
N GLY A 495 26.71 22.18 -2.20
CA GLY A 495 27.67 21.61 -1.24
C GLY A 495 27.53 20.13 -0.91
N PHE A 496 27.34 19.27 -1.92
CA PHE A 496 27.45 17.83 -1.71
C PHE A 496 28.85 17.43 -1.22
N GLN A 497 28.92 16.66 -0.14
CA GLN A 497 30.13 16.00 0.35
C GLN A 497 29.96 14.49 0.17
N ILE A 498 30.61 13.92 -0.84
CA ILE A 498 30.46 12.52 -1.23
C ILE A 498 31.78 11.81 -1.03
N TYR A 499 31.87 10.95 -0.01
CA TYR A 499 33.16 10.36 0.32
C TYR A 499 33.15 8.92 0.84
N ASN A 500 34.22 8.19 0.58
CA ASN A 500 34.38 6.79 0.99
C ASN A 500 33.23 5.88 0.52
N ASN A 501 32.60 6.15 -0.64
CA ASN A 501 31.56 5.30 -1.19
C ASN A 501 32.16 4.30 -2.18
N ILE A 502 31.49 3.15 -2.34
CA ILE A 502 31.79 2.14 -3.36
C ILE A 502 30.57 2.02 -4.26
N ILE A 503 30.74 2.26 -5.55
CA ILE A 503 29.69 2.22 -6.57
C ILE A 503 30.10 1.20 -7.62
N THR A 504 29.27 0.20 -7.87
CA THR A 504 29.61 -0.90 -8.78
C THR A 504 28.46 -1.33 -9.68
N ASP A 505 28.76 -1.73 -10.91
CA ASP A 505 27.79 -2.38 -11.78
C ASP A 505 26.55 -1.49 -12.06
N CYS A 506 26.73 -0.16 -12.10
CA CYS A 506 25.68 0.83 -12.35
C CYS A 506 25.74 1.34 -13.79
N ALA A 507 24.60 1.77 -14.37
CA ALA A 507 24.62 2.44 -15.67
C ALA A 507 25.45 3.73 -15.59
N ASN A 508 25.19 4.55 -14.58
CA ASN A 508 26.00 5.72 -14.25
C ASN A 508 26.39 5.70 -12.76
N GLY A 509 27.61 6.14 -12.45
CA GLY A 509 28.08 6.31 -11.08
C GLY A 509 27.51 7.58 -10.47
N VAL A 510 28.12 8.73 -10.78
CA VAL A 510 27.66 10.04 -10.33
C VAL A 510 27.22 10.86 -11.52
N TYR A 511 25.98 11.33 -11.49
CA TYR A 511 25.40 12.23 -12.46
C TYR A 511 25.06 13.56 -11.80
N THR A 512 25.49 14.67 -12.41
CA THR A 512 25.17 16.02 -11.91
C THR A 512 24.42 16.83 -12.95
N LYS A 513 23.35 17.48 -12.52
CA LYS A 513 22.47 18.39 -13.28
C LYS A 513 22.34 19.75 -12.56
N ASP A 514 21.82 20.74 -13.26
CA ASP A 514 21.31 22.02 -12.76
C ASP A 514 22.31 22.91 -11.99
N GLY A 515 23.59 22.94 -12.42
CA GLY A 515 24.61 23.82 -11.83
C GLY A 515 25.06 23.40 -10.43
N THR A 516 25.00 22.10 -10.15
CA THR A 516 25.32 21.50 -8.84
C THR A 516 26.79 21.68 -8.46
N ALA A 517 27.06 21.95 -7.19
CA ALA A 517 28.40 21.93 -6.61
C ALA A 517 28.63 20.67 -5.75
N ALA A 518 29.63 19.88 -6.10
CA ALA A 518 29.93 18.61 -5.43
C ALA A 518 31.42 18.37 -5.19
N GLN A 519 31.74 17.77 -4.04
CA GLN A 519 33.07 17.33 -3.67
C GLN A 519 33.08 15.81 -3.50
N LEU A 520 33.89 15.14 -4.33
CA LEU A 520 34.04 13.69 -4.33
C LEU A 520 35.43 13.34 -3.81
N TYR A 521 35.50 12.68 -2.65
CA TYR A 521 36.76 12.25 -2.03
C TYR A 521 36.76 10.75 -1.78
N ASN A 522 37.82 10.04 -2.15
CA ASN A 522 38.03 8.66 -1.70
C ASN A 522 36.91 7.69 -2.11
N ASN A 523 36.24 7.91 -3.24
CA ASN A 523 35.23 6.98 -3.73
C ASN A 523 35.87 5.95 -4.67
N VAL A 524 35.30 4.74 -4.71
CA VAL A 524 35.60 3.74 -5.74
C VAL A 524 34.39 3.62 -6.65
N ILE A 525 34.57 3.84 -7.94
CA ILE A 525 33.52 3.69 -8.95
C ILE A 525 34.03 2.72 -10.01
N ALA A 526 33.42 1.54 -10.07
CA ALA A 526 33.94 0.43 -10.84
C ALA A 526 32.86 -0.29 -11.66
N PHE A 527 33.24 -0.78 -12.84
CA PHE A 527 32.37 -1.59 -13.69
C PHE A 527 31.05 -0.90 -14.09
N CYS A 528 31.05 0.44 -14.14
CA CYS A 528 29.90 1.22 -14.54
C CYS A 528 29.92 1.54 -16.04
N GLY A 529 28.79 2.01 -16.59
CA GLY A 529 28.77 2.67 -17.90
C GLY A 529 29.62 3.93 -17.86
N SER A 530 29.09 5.00 -17.28
CA SER A 530 29.86 6.22 -17.00
C SER A 530 30.11 6.39 -15.50
N ALA A 531 31.36 6.56 -15.06
CA ALA A 531 31.67 6.68 -13.64
C ALA A 531 31.29 8.07 -13.08
N LEU A 532 31.64 9.13 -13.79
CA LEU A 532 31.21 10.50 -13.51
C LEU A 532 30.71 11.15 -14.80
N ARG A 533 29.48 11.66 -14.79
CA ARG A 533 28.80 12.28 -15.93
C ARG A 533 28.25 13.65 -15.55
N LEU A 534 28.54 14.64 -16.38
CA LEU A 534 28.02 16.00 -16.25
C LEU A 534 26.92 16.26 -17.29
N ASN A 535 25.84 16.92 -16.88
CA ASN A 535 24.87 17.48 -17.81
C ASN A 535 25.31 18.87 -18.31
N ASN A 536 24.88 19.24 -19.52
CA ASN A 536 25.26 20.48 -20.21
C ASN A 536 24.43 21.70 -19.75
N ASP A 537 24.31 21.90 -18.44
CA ASP A 537 23.48 22.95 -17.86
C ASP A 537 24.17 24.32 -17.83
N ILE A 538 23.36 25.38 -17.71
CA ILE A 538 23.83 26.77 -17.61
C ILE A 538 23.22 27.38 -16.33
N PRO A 539 24.02 27.69 -15.29
CA PRO A 539 25.48 27.51 -15.19
C PRO A 539 25.89 26.03 -15.11
N PRO A 540 27.13 25.69 -15.51
CA PRO A 540 27.64 24.34 -15.41
C PRO A 540 27.83 23.92 -13.94
N SER A 541 27.74 22.62 -13.69
CA SER A 541 28.06 22.04 -12.38
C SER A 541 29.56 22.18 -12.05
N GLU A 542 29.87 22.45 -10.78
CA GLU A 542 31.23 22.57 -10.25
C GLU A 542 31.59 21.33 -9.43
N VAL A 543 32.37 20.42 -10.01
CA VAL A 543 32.72 19.14 -9.37
C VAL A 543 34.22 19.06 -9.12
N ILE A 544 34.59 18.89 -7.84
CA ILE A 544 35.97 18.63 -7.41
C ILE A 544 36.10 17.14 -7.10
N VAL A 545 37.08 16.49 -7.73
CA VAL A 545 37.33 15.05 -7.55
C VAL A 545 38.75 14.84 -7.03
N ARG A 546 38.87 14.18 -5.88
CA ARG A 546 40.15 13.85 -5.24
C ARG A 546 40.14 12.42 -4.74
N ASN A 547 41.28 11.73 -4.83
CA ASN A 547 41.48 10.41 -4.22
C ASN A 547 40.47 9.35 -4.68
N CYS A 548 39.78 9.54 -5.80
CA CYS A 548 38.83 8.57 -6.32
C CYS A 548 39.54 7.53 -7.19
N ALA A 549 39.09 6.29 -7.13
CA ALA A 549 39.55 5.21 -7.99
C ALA A 549 38.45 4.84 -8.99
N PHE A 550 38.82 4.84 -10.27
CA PHE A 550 37.96 4.51 -11.41
C PHE A 550 38.49 3.22 -12.06
N LEU A 551 37.68 2.16 -12.02
CA LEU A 551 38.10 0.83 -12.46
C LEU A 551 37.14 0.25 -13.48
N ASP A 552 37.63 0.01 -14.69
CA ASP A 552 36.96 -0.76 -15.73
C ASP A 552 35.54 -0.25 -16.06
N ASN A 553 35.36 1.07 -15.98
CA ASN A 553 34.15 1.72 -16.47
C ASN A 553 34.21 1.82 -18.01
N THR A 554 33.06 1.95 -18.67
CA THR A 554 33.05 2.23 -20.11
C THR A 554 33.61 3.63 -20.38
N VAL A 555 33.28 4.59 -19.51
CA VAL A 555 33.82 5.96 -19.48
C VAL A 555 34.09 6.34 -18.03
N ASP A 556 35.33 6.64 -17.66
CA ASP A 556 35.65 7.05 -16.29
C ASP A 556 35.12 8.46 -15.98
N ILE A 557 35.39 9.42 -16.87
CA ILE A 557 34.89 10.78 -16.75
C ILE A 557 34.35 11.20 -18.12
N ASP A 558 33.05 11.52 -18.16
CA ASP A 558 32.34 12.04 -19.32
C ASP A 558 32.11 13.56 -19.11
N PRO A 559 33.04 14.42 -19.55
CA PRO A 559 32.92 15.86 -19.38
C PRO A 559 31.95 16.47 -20.40
N ASP A 560 31.28 17.55 -20.02
CA ASP A 560 30.60 18.43 -20.97
C ASP A 560 31.61 19.00 -21.99
N GLU A 561 31.21 19.13 -23.27
CA GLU A 561 32.03 19.66 -24.37
C GLU A 561 32.62 21.06 -24.06
N ALA A 562 32.07 21.78 -23.07
CA ALA A 562 32.50 23.11 -22.65
C ALA A 562 33.30 23.19 -21.33
N HIS A 563 33.36 22.14 -20.49
CA HIS A 563 33.87 22.27 -19.11
C HIS A 563 34.75 21.07 -18.66
N ALA A 564 35.99 21.36 -18.25
CA ALA A 564 36.89 20.35 -17.70
C ALA A 564 36.61 20.10 -16.20
N ILE A 565 36.58 18.83 -15.79
CA ILE A 565 36.49 18.43 -14.37
C ILE A 565 37.86 18.60 -13.70
N ASP A 566 37.87 19.18 -12.50
CA ASP A 566 39.07 19.24 -11.66
C ASP A 566 39.28 17.90 -10.92
N ALA A 567 39.82 16.91 -11.63
CA ALA A 567 40.21 15.62 -11.08
C ALA A 567 41.73 15.53 -10.84
N GLN A 568 42.14 15.37 -9.59
CA GLN A 568 43.54 15.28 -9.18
C GLN A 568 43.72 14.18 -8.13
N TYR A 569 44.91 13.60 -8.03
CA TYR A 569 45.23 12.49 -7.14
C TYR A 569 44.21 11.34 -7.23
N CYS A 570 43.72 11.08 -8.46
CA CYS A 570 42.78 10.00 -8.75
C CYS A 570 43.49 8.85 -9.46
N ALA A 571 42.91 7.66 -9.40
CA ALA A 571 43.45 6.47 -10.05
C ALA A 571 42.50 5.95 -11.15
N PHE A 572 43.05 5.54 -12.29
CA PHE A 572 42.30 5.10 -13.47
C PHE A 572 42.87 3.77 -13.98
N SER A 573 42.04 2.73 -14.15
CA SER A 573 42.55 1.43 -14.63
C SER A 573 42.92 1.39 -16.12
N GLY A 574 42.48 2.41 -16.87
CA GLY A 574 42.80 2.58 -18.29
C GLY A 574 44.30 2.79 -18.57
N ALA A 575 44.72 2.42 -19.78
CA ALA A 575 46.10 2.63 -20.25
C ALA A 575 46.41 4.09 -20.63
N GLU A 576 45.38 4.93 -20.80
CA GLU A 576 45.52 6.34 -21.12
C GLU A 576 45.56 7.20 -19.85
N SER A 577 46.50 8.14 -19.78
CA SER A 577 46.64 9.02 -18.62
C SER A 577 45.56 10.10 -18.62
N TYR A 578 44.78 10.21 -17.53
CA TYR A 578 43.89 11.35 -17.31
C TYR A 578 44.67 12.58 -16.81
N PRO A 579 44.51 13.77 -17.41
CA PRO A 579 45.27 14.95 -17.00
C PRO A 579 44.93 15.40 -15.57
N GLY A 580 45.94 15.75 -14.78
CA GLY A 580 45.79 16.25 -13.42
C GLY A 580 47.01 15.93 -12.57
N ALA A 581 47.24 16.71 -11.51
CA ALA A 581 48.34 16.46 -10.59
C ALA A 581 48.09 15.16 -9.80
N GLY A 582 49.12 14.34 -9.59
CA GLY A 582 49.03 13.12 -8.77
C GLY A 582 48.17 11.99 -9.35
N ASN A 583 47.60 12.14 -10.56
CA ASN A 583 46.78 11.07 -11.15
C ASN A 583 47.65 9.85 -11.51
N ILE A 584 47.12 8.66 -11.23
CA ILE A 584 47.75 7.37 -11.51
C ILE A 584 46.93 6.64 -12.58
N SER A 585 47.60 6.03 -13.55
CA SER A 585 46.95 5.22 -14.58
C SER A 585 47.66 3.87 -14.73
N GLY A 586 46.89 2.79 -14.87
CA GLY A 586 47.40 1.42 -15.00
C GLY A 586 46.76 0.45 -14.03
N ASP A 587 47.46 -0.63 -13.67
CA ASP A 587 46.92 -1.62 -12.74
C ASP A 587 46.83 -1.06 -11.32
N LEU A 588 45.61 -1.00 -10.77
CA LEU A 588 45.34 -0.42 -9.46
C LEU A 588 45.66 -1.38 -8.30
N LEU A 589 45.80 -2.68 -8.60
CA LEU A 589 46.18 -3.72 -7.64
C LEU A 589 45.26 -3.78 -6.40
N PHE A 590 43.95 -3.84 -6.63
CA PHE A 590 42.97 -4.24 -5.62
C PHE A 590 43.08 -5.73 -5.28
N LEU A 591 42.71 -6.11 -4.05
CA LEU A 591 42.86 -7.47 -3.54
C LEU A 591 42.04 -8.49 -4.34
N ASP A 592 40.76 -8.20 -4.60
CA ASP A 592 39.88 -9.05 -5.42
C ASP A 592 38.70 -8.25 -6.02
N ALA A 593 39.04 -7.36 -6.95
CA ALA A 593 38.04 -6.49 -7.58
C ALA A 593 36.94 -7.26 -8.33
N ALA A 594 37.21 -8.46 -8.84
CA ALA A 594 36.21 -9.30 -9.51
C ALA A 594 35.05 -9.70 -8.57
N ASN A 595 35.34 -9.82 -7.27
CA ASN A 595 34.36 -10.05 -6.22
C ASN A 595 33.99 -8.77 -5.45
N ARG A 596 34.27 -7.59 -6.04
CA ARG A 596 33.97 -6.26 -5.48
C ARG A 596 34.70 -5.99 -4.15
N ASP A 597 35.86 -6.62 -3.97
CA ASP A 597 36.77 -6.33 -2.87
C ASP A 597 37.86 -5.34 -3.34
N PHE A 598 37.63 -4.07 -3.02
CA PHE A 598 38.50 -2.95 -3.41
C PHE A 598 39.51 -2.56 -2.34
N ARG A 599 39.84 -3.46 -1.41
CA ARG A 599 40.98 -3.28 -0.50
C ARG A 599 42.29 -3.34 -1.29
N LEU A 600 43.32 -2.63 -0.85
CA LEU A 600 44.57 -2.51 -1.59
C LEU A 600 45.50 -3.71 -1.34
N GLN A 601 46.16 -4.20 -2.39
CA GLN A 601 47.29 -5.12 -2.22
C GLN A 601 48.50 -4.35 -1.66
N ALA A 602 49.39 -5.05 -0.94
CA ALA A 602 50.58 -4.48 -0.30
C ALA A 602 51.59 -3.77 -1.23
N VAL A 603 51.40 -3.86 -2.55
CA VAL A 603 52.26 -3.25 -3.57
C VAL A 603 51.47 -2.29 -4.47
N SER A 604 50.24 -1.95 -4.06
CA SER A 604 49.38 -1.06 -4.83
C SER A 604 50.00 0.33 -4.95
N PRO A 605 49.97 0.95 -6.15
CA PRO A 605 50.45 2.31 -6.32
C PRO A 605 49.54 3.37 -5.68
N LEU A 606 48.40 2.95 -5.10
CA LEU A 606 47.41 3.82 -4.49
C LEU A 606 47.71 4.13 -3.01
N ILE A 607 48.63 3.36 -2.41
CA ILE A 607 49.03 3.52 -1.01
C ILE A 607 49.84 4.81 -0.85
N ASP A 608 49.48 5.64 0.14
CA ASP A 608 50.10 6.91 0.49
C ASP A 608 50.22 7.91 -0.70
N ALA A 609 49.31 7.80 -1.67
CA ALA A 609 49.38 8.51 -2.96
C ALA A 609 48.34 9.65 -3.11
N GLY A 610 47.45 9.82 -2.14
CA GLY A 610 46.31 10.74 -2.17
C GLY A 610 46.58 12.14 -1.63
N TRP A 611 45.59 13.00 -1.80
CA TRP A 611 45.52 14.38 -1.32
C TRP A 611 44.80 14.47 0.03
N GLY A 612 45.49 14.92 1.08
CA GLY A 612 44.95 14.94 2.44
C GLY A 612 44.17 16.17 2.87
N THR A 613 44.26 17.32 2.16
CA THR A 613 43.52 18.52 2.59
C THR A 613 42.04 18.40 2.22
N GLY A 614 41.16 18.45 3.22
CA GLY A 614 39.71 18.26 3.05
C GLY A 614 39.27 16.80 2.98
N CYS A 615 40.22 15.86 3.03
CA CYS A 615 39.93 14.43 3.08
C CYS A 615 39.31 14.04 4.43
N PRO A 616 38.34 13.09 4.45
CA PRO A 616 37.90 12.46 5.69
C PRO A 616 39.07 11.81 6.45
N LEU A 617 39.06 11.95 7.78
CA LEU A 617 40.11 11.38 8.66
C LEU A 617 40.05 9.85 8.79
N GLN A 618 38.96 9.24 8.32
CA GLN A 618 38.72 7.81 8.41
C GLN A 618 38.30 7.24 7.05
N ASP A 619 38.54 5.96 6.84
CA ASP A 619 38.15 5.21 5.64
C ASP A 619 36.69 4.70 5.72
N ILE A 620 36.26 3.91 4.72
CA ILE A 620 34.93 3.28 4.68
C ILE A 620 34.66 2.31 5.85
N ARG A 621 35.70 1.82 6.54
CA ARG A 621 35.58 0.94 7.72
C ARG A 621 35.54 1.73 9.03
N ASN A 622 35.61 3.07 8.95
CA ASN A 622 35.87 3.97 10.07
C ASN A 622 37.24 3.74 10.73
N GLU A 623 38.22 3.21 10.00
CA GLU A 623 39.61 3.11 10.46
C GLU A 623 40.32 4.44 10.15
N ASP A 624 41.21 4.88 11.05
CA ASP A 624 41.98 6.11 10.86
C ASP A 624 42.96 5.96 9.68
N ARG A 625 43.26 7.06 8.99
CA ARG A 625 44.32 7.11 7.97
C ARG A 625 45.71 6.92 8.62
N VAL A 626 46.57 6.06 8.06
CA VAL A 626 47.86 5.64 8.65
C VAL A 626 48.98 5.70 7.63
N ASP A 627 50.05 6.42 7.96
CA ASP A 627 51.30 6.44 7.18
C ASP A 627 52.00 5.08 7.22
N ILE A 628 52.21 4.47 6.06
CA ILE A 628 52.96 3.23 5.94
C ILE A 628 54.45 3.57 5.77
N GLU A 629 55.20 3.60 6.87
CA GLU A 629 56.63 4.01 6.88
C GLU A 629 57.53 3.33 5.81
N ALA A 630 57.14 2.16 5.29
CA ALA A 630 57.86 1.42 4.27
C ALA A 630 57.58 1.89 2.83
N MET A 631 56.55 2.71 2.62
CA MET A 631 56.13 3.26 1.34
C MET A 631 56.58 4.72 1.22
N GLU A 632 56.70 5.19 -0.03
CA GLU A 632 57.00 6.59 -0.29
C GLU A 632 55.69 7.37 -0.35
N ASN A 633 55.57 8.40 0.49
CA ASN A 633 54.44 9.34 0.45
C ASN A 633 54.50 10.15 -0.84
N THR A 634 53.74 9.71 -1.85
CA THR A 634 53.64 10.38 -3.15
C THR A 634 52.43 11.32 -3.23
N GLY A 635 51.59 11.29 -2.20
CA GLY A 635 50.45 12.17 -1.99
C GLY A 635 50.81 13.63 -1.66
N GLY A 636 49.77 14.43 -1.40
CA GLY A 636 49.89 15.86 -1.14
C GLY A 636 48.91 16.37 -0.06
N GLY A 637 48.94 17.67 0.23
CA GLY A 637 48.07 18.29 1.24
C GLY A 637 48.61 18.18 2.67
N GLU A 638 47.74 18.40 3.66
CA GLU A 638 48.11 18.40 5.09
C GLU A 638 48.44 17.00 5.63
N ILE A 639 47.82 15.97 5.05
CA ILE A 639 48.04 14.55 5.36
C ILE A 639 48.55 13.88 4.06
N PRO A 640 49.88 13.77 3.84
CA PRO A 640 50.44 13.38 2.55
C PRO A 640 50.45 11.87 2.28
N TYR A 641 49.85 11.09 3.16
CA TYR A 641 49.84 9.62 3.16
C TYR A 641 48.40 9.05 3.09
N VAL A 642 47.45 9.83 2.57
CA VAL A 642 46.10 9.29 2.36
C VAL A 642 46.11 8.30 1.20
N ASP A 643 45.44 7.18 1.34
CA ASP A 643 45.27 6.24 0.22
C ASP A 643 44.23 6.71 -0.80
N ILE A 644 44.44 6.37 -2.07
CA ILE A 644 43.42 6.57 -3.12
C ILE A 644 42.39 5.44 -3.07
N GLY A 645 41.11 5.80 -3.11
CA GLY A 645 39.97 4.89 -2.96
C GLY A 645 39.36 4.93 -1.56
N ALA A 646 38.38 4.04 -1.33
CA ALA A 646 37.53 4.08 -0.16
C ALA A 646 38.14 3.44 1.10
N TYR A 647 39.12 2.55 0.92
CA TYR A 647 39.80 1.85 2.01
C TYR A 647 41.14 2.49 2.34
N GLU A 648 41.52 2.41 3.60
CA GLU A 648 42.91 2.55 4.01
C GLU A 648 43.59 1.18 4.01
N TYR A 649 44.81 1.10 3.48
CA TYR A 649 45.65 -0.06 3.54
C TYR A 649 46.19 -0.25 4.96
N VAL A 650 45.99 -1.45 5.51
CA VAL A 650 46.51 -1.83 6.82
C VAL A 650 47.43 -3.03 6.65
N VAL A 651 48.62 -2.98 7.26
CA VAL A 651 49.59 -4.07 7.19
C VAL A 651 49.01 -5.35 7.77
N GLY A 652 48.94 -6.41 6.96
CA GLY A 652 48.35 -7.69 7.35
C GLY A 652 46.83 -7.68 7.37
N ASP A 653 46.22 -6.83 6.54
CA ASP A 653 44.77 -6.61 6.39
C ASP A 653 43.95 -7.90 6.62
N PRO A 654 43.03 -7.92 7.61
CA PRO A 654 42.32 -9.13 8.02
C PRO A 654 41.32 -9.65 6.96
N GLU A 655 40.59 -10.73 7.29
CA GLU A 655 39.39 -11.12 6.53
C GLU A 655 38.48 -9.91 6.28
N PRO A 656 37.77 -9.88 5.13
CA PRO A 656 36.88 -8.77 4.80
C PRO A 656 35.93 -8.49 5.97
N PRO A 657 35.69 -7.22 6.33
CA PRO A 657 34.70 -6.90 7.35
C PRO A 657 33.34 -7.47 6.94
N PRO A 658 32.48 -7.88 7.89
CA PRO A 658 31.13 -8.33 7.56
C PRO A 658 30.42 -7.26 6.72
N PRO A 659 29.53 -7.64 5.79
CA PRO A 659 28.80 -6.67 4.98
C PRO A 659 28.14 -5.65 5.90
N VAL A 660 28.51 -4.37 5.76
CA VAL A 660 27.69 -3.27 6.26
C VAL A 660 26.49 -3.21 5.33
N PRO A 661 25.26 -3.00 5.84
CA PRO A 661 24.95 -2.89 7.25
C PRO A 661 25.01 -4.25 7.95
N ALA A 662 25.51 -4.25 9.19
CA ALA A 662 25.27 -5.35 10.10
C ALA A 662 23.78 -5.34 10.46
N VAL A 663 22.92 -5.76 9.53
CA VAL A 663 21.50 -5.98 9.80
C VAL A 663 21.44 -6.96 10.95
N HIS A 664 20.77 -6.61 12.04
CA HIS A 664 20.66 -7.50 13.18
C HIS A 664 20.16 -8.89 12.73
N LEU A 665 20.65 -9.95 13.40
CA LEU A 665 20.10 -11.29 13.19
C LEU A 665 18.58 -11.20 13.35
N PHE A 666 17.87 -11.76 12.40
CA PHE A 666 16.43 -11.67 12.34
C PHE A 666 15.85 -12.96 11.80
N ILE A 667 14.68 -13.35 12.30
CA ILE A 667 13.89 -14.43 11.74
C ILE A 667 12.41 -14.08 11.80
N ASP A 668 11.74 -14.18 10.66
CA ASP A 668 10.30 -14.03 10.51
C ASP A 668 9.65 -15.32 10.03
N ASN A 669 8.33 -15.35 10.10
CA ASN A 669 7.50 -16.25 9.33
C ASN A 669 6.32 -15.53 8.67
N TYR A 670 5.92 -15.98 7.48
CA TYR A 670 4.69 -15.52 6.84
C TYR A 670 4.04 -16.65 6.03
N PRO A 671 2.71 -16.86 6.15
CA PRO A 671 1.78 -16.15 7.04
C PRO A 671 2.00 -16.50 8.53
N ASN A 672 1.47 -15.65 9.43
CA ASN A 672 1.36 -15.88 10.88
C ASN A 672 0.03 -15.28 11.40
N PRO A 673 -0.86 -16.04 12.06
CA PRO A 673 -0.90 -17.49 12.13
C PRO A 673 -0.93 -18.15 10.74
N PHE A 674 -0.67 -19.45 10.69
CA PHE A 674 -0.71 -20.22 9.45
C PHE A 674 -1.33 -21.60 9.63
N ASN A 675 -1.96 -22.10 8.56
CA ASN A 675 -2.49 -23.46 8.49
C ASN A 675 -1.61 -24.32 7.56
N GLY A 676 -0.95 -25.33 8.12
CA GLY A 676 -0.15 -26.31 7.38
C GLY A 676 1.29 -25.90 7.12
N SER A 677 1.56 -24.74 6.51
CA SER A 677 2.94 -24.32 6.19
C SER A 677 3.16 -22.82 6.28
N THR A 678 4.39 -22.42 6.57
CA THR A 678 4.83 -21.01 6.57
C THR A 678 6.22 -20.91 5.94
N MET A 679 6.55 -19.74 5.41
CA MET A 679 7.89 -19.42 4.94
C MET A 679 8.65 -18.74 6.07
N LEU A 680 9.78 -19.31 6.49
CA LEU A 680 10.72 -18.67 7.39
C LEU A 680 11.68 -17.81 6.57
N ARG A 681 11.79 -16.52 6.88
CA ARG A 681 12.76 -15.60 6.25
C ARG A 681 13.72 -15.13 7.34
N PHE A 682 15.02 -15.18 7.13
CA PHE A 682 16.00 -14.82 8.15
C PHE A 682 17.27 -14.22 7.56
N SER A 683 17.89 -13.28 8.29
CA SER A 683 19.15 -12.64 7.92
C SER A 683 20.29 -13.15 8.80
N VAL A 684 21.47 -13.37 8.20
CA VAL A 684 22.68 -13.83 8.89
C VAL A 684 23.84 -12.85 8.64
N THR A 685 24.56 -12.52 9.72
CA THR A 685 25.65 -11.55 9.73
C THR A 685 26.99 -12.29 9.64
N GLY A 686 27.39 -12.60 8.41
CA GLY A 686 28.61 -13.35 8.10
C GLY A 686 28.35 -14.78 7.64
N SER A 687 29.37 -15.37 6.99
CA SER A 687 29.30 -16.74 6.48
C SER A 687 29.60 -17.76 7.58
N GLY A 688 28.89 -18.89 7.59
CA GLY A 688 29.23 -20.02 8.46
C GLY A 688 28.02 -20.82 8.97
N PRO A 689 28.18 -21.52 10.12
CA PRO A 689 27.14 -22.36 10.68
C PRO A 689 25.95 -21.56 11.23
N VAL A 690 24.74 -21.94 10.81
CA VAL A 690 23.47 -21.33 11.20
C VAL A 690 22.48 -22.43 11.60
N GLU A 691 21.89 -22.31 12.79
CA GLU A 691 20.85 -23.23 13.29
C GLU A 691 19.52 -22.50 13.43
N VAL A 692 18.46 -23.03 12.81
CA VAL A 692 17.07 -22.63 13.08
C VAL A 692 16.40 -23.73 13.90
N VAL A 693 15.87 -23.38 15.08
CA VAL A 693 15.21 -24.31 16.00
C VAL A 693 13.82 -23.81 16.35
N ILE A 694 12.84 -24.70 16.38
CA ILE A 694 11.48 -24.37 16.82
C ILE A 694 11.21 -25.03 18.16
N TYR A 695 10.70 -24.25 19.10
CA TYR A 695 10.32 -24.66 20.45
C TYR A 695 8.81 -24.53 20.64
N ASP A 696 8.23 -25.39 21.47
CA ASP A 696 6.88 -25.16 21.99
C ASP A 696 6.87 -24.17 23.17
N ALA A 697 5.68 -23.84 23.67
CA ALA A 697 5.51 -22.93 24.80
C ALA A 697 6.17 -23.39 26.12
N LEU A 698 6.58 -24.66 26.24
CA LEU A 698 7.32 -25.18 27.39
C LEU A 698 8.85 -25.17 27.15
N GLY A 699 9.30 -24.62 26.03
CA GLY A 699 10.73 -24.58 25.65
C GLY A 699 11.26 -25.92 25.13
N ARG A 700 10.40 -26.88 24.78
CA ARG A 700 10.84 -28.16 24.22
C ARG A 700 11.10 -27.99 22.72
N ARG A 701 12.27 -28.45 22.26
CA ARG A 701 12.62 -28.45 20.83
C ARG A 701 11.70 -29.42 20.07
N VAL A 702 10.95 -28.90 19.11
CA VAL A 702 10.05 -29.68 18.25
C VAL A 702 10.59 -29.87 16.84
N PHE A 703 11.34 -28.89 16.33
CA PHE A 703 12.01 -28.94 15.03
C PHE A 703 13.38 -28.28 15.09
N GLY A 704 14.31 -28.66 14.22
CA GLY A 704 15.47 -27.83 13.93
C GLY A 704 16.30 -28.27 12.73
N LYS A 705 16.87 -27.28 12.06
CA LYS A 705 17.65 -27.38 10.82
C LYS A 705 18.97 -26.63 10.98
N VAL A 706 20.06 -27.23 10.51
CA VAL A 706 21.42 -26.66 10.55
C VAL A 706 21.94 -26.54 9.12
N TRP A 707 22.45 -25.36 8.78
CA TRP A 707 23.30 -25.12 7.62
C TRP A 707 24.72 -24.90 8.12
N TYR A 708 25.72 -25.59 7.56
CA TYR A 708 27.10 -25.50 8.03
C TYR A 708 27.91 -24.39 7.36
N ASP A 709 27.47 -23.97 6.18
CA ASP A 709 28.19 -23.01 5.34
C ASP A 709 27.16 -22.16 4.60
N LEU A 710 26.45 -21.31 5.35
CA LEU A 710 25.49 -20.38 4.80
C LEU A 710 26.19 -19.04 4.58
N ALA A 711 26.12 -18.48 3.38
CA ALA A 711 26.70 -17.16 3.10
C ALA A 711 25.97 -16.07 3.89
N SER A 712 26.67 -14.96 4.17
CA SER A 712 26.05 -13.76 4.72
C SER A 712 24.87 -13.28 3.86
N GLY A 713 23.84 -12.72 4.48
CA GLY A 713 22.67 -12.15 3.79
C GLY A 713 21.33 -12.76 4.20
N THR A 714 20.30 -12.48 3.40
CA THR A 714 18.92 -12.92 3.67
C THR A 714 18.63 -14.27 3.00
N HIS A 715 18.01 -15.17 3.75
CA HIS A 715 17.67 -16.53 3.34
C HIS A 715 16.20 -16.84 3.59
N THR A 716 15.66 -17.77 2.82
CA THR A 716 14.30 -18.30 3.01
C THR A 716 14.31 -19.81 3.17
N ALA A 717 13.41 -20.31 4.01
CA ALA A 717 13.20 -21.73 4.22
C ALA A 717 11.71 -22.02 4.43
N PHE A 718 11.14 -22.92 3.61
CA PHE A 718 9.79 -23.42 3.84
C PHE A 718 9.76 -24.40 5.01
N TRP A 719 8.75 -24.26 5.87
CA TRP A 719 8.46 -25.20 6.93
C TRP A 719 6.99 -25.61 6.92
N ASP A 720 6.74 -26.92 6.99
CA ASP A 720 5.44 -27.58 6.82
C ASP A 720 4.75 -27.94 8.14
N ALA A 721 5.05 -27.20 9.21
CA ALA A 721 4.53 -27.43 10.57
C ALA A 721 4.80 -28.85 11.12
N ARG A 722 5.86 -29.52 10.65
CA ARG A 722 6.23 -30.86 11.12
C ARG A 722 7.42 -30.84 12.06
N THR A 723 7.38 -31.78 13.02
CA THR A 723 8.50 -32.13 13.90
C THR A 723 9.63 -32.81 13.12
N ASN A 724 10.83 -32.92 13.71
CA ASN A 724 11.93 -33.69 13.12
C ASN A 724 11.59 -35.18 12.86
N SER A 725 10.60 -35.73 13.58
CA SER A 725 10.07 -37.08 13.37
C SER A 725 9.04 -37.19 12.24
N GLY A 726 8.71 -36.10 11.56
CA GLY A 726 7.68 -36.04 10.50
C GLY A 726 6.25 -35.99 11.04
N GLY A 727 6.07 -35.93 12.35
CA GLY A 727 4.76 -35.78 12.99
C GLY A 727 4.29 -34.33 12.95
N ASP A 728 2.98 -34.17 12.80
CA ASP A 728 2.27 -32.91 12.75
C ASP A 728 2.25 -32.17 14.10
N LEU A 729 2.42 -30.84 14.08
CA LEU A 729 2.21 -30.00 15.26
C LEU A 729 0.72 -29.72 15.49
N ALA A 730 0.33 -29.65 16.77
CA ALA A 730 -1.00 -29.22 17.18
C ALA A 730 -1.16 -27.69 17.05
N SER A 731 -2.39 -27.20 16.97
CA SER A 731 -2.68 -25.76 17.03
C SER A 731 -2.10 -25.15 18.31
N GLY A 732 -1.54 -23.94 18.20
CA GLY A 732 -0.97 -23.23 19.35
C GLY A 732 0.22 -22.34 19.02
N SER A 733 0.80 -21.74 20.06
CA SER A 733 1.98 -20.87 19.96
C SER A 733 3.29 -21.67 20.06
N TYR A 734 4.23 -21.36 19.19
CA TYR A 734 5.59 -21.88 19.13
C TYR A 734 6.58 -20.72 18.96
N PHE A 735 7.87 -21.00 19.09
CA PHE A 735 8.93 -20.01 18.96
C PHE A 735 10.02 -20.53 18.04
N VAL A 736 10.27 -19.84 16.93
CA VAL A 736 11.41 -20.10 16.05
C VAL A 736 12.59 -19.27 16.53
N ARG A 737 13.77 -19.90 16.60
CA ARG A 737 15.02 -19.24 16.99
C ARG A 737 16.10 -19.53 15.95
N LEU A 738 16.64 -18.45 15.39
CA LEU A 738 17.87 -18.46 14.59
C LEU A 738 19.07 -18.34 15.54
N LYS A 739 20.13 -19.10 15.30
CA LYS A 739 21.40 -19.02 16.03
C LYS A 739 22.57 -18.98 15.05
N GLN A 740 23.50 -18.08 15.30
CA GLN A 740 24.81 -17.97 14.65
C GLN A 740 25.86 -17.63 15.72
N ALA A 741 27.16 -17.71 15.37
CA ALA A 741 28.23 -17.28 16.26
C ALA A 741 28.07 -15.82 16.74
N ALA A 742 27.53 -14.94 15.88
CA ALA A 742 27.30 -13.53 16.18
C ALA A 742 26.10 -13.28 17.13
N GLY A 743 25.20 -14.24 17.35
CA GLY A 743 24.04 -14.08 18.22
C GLY A 743 22.85 -15.00 17.91
N SER A 744 21.67 -14.59 18.35
CA SER A 744 20.41 -15.29 18.03
C SER A 744 19.26 -14.32 17.84
N ALA A 745 18.29 -14.71 17.03
CA ALA A 745 17.01 -14.01 16.86
C ALA A 745 15.86 -14.97 17.16
N THR A 746 14.77 -14.49 17.74
CA THR A 746 13.59 -15.31 18.04
C THR A 746 12.33 -14.65 17.46
N SER A 747 11.40 -15.45 16.95
CA SER A 747 10.07 -14.99 16.56
C SER A 747 9.00 -16.00 16.97
N LYS A 748 7.79 -15.49 17.23
CA LYS A 748 6.63 -16.28 17.62
C LYS A 748 5.92 -16.84 16.39
N LEU A 749 5.58 -18.12 16.43
CA LEU A 749 4.82 -18.83 15.41
C LEU A 749 3.44 -19.21 15.97
N VAL A 750 2.37 -19.01 15.22
CA VAL A 750 1.02 -19.48 15.58
C VAL A 750 0.53 -20.48 14.54
N VAL A 751 0.33 -21.73 14.95
CA VAL A 751 -0.16 -22.83 14.09
C VAL A 751 -1.67 -22.98 14.27
N LEU A 752 -2.40 -23.07 13.16
CA LEU A 752 -3.83 -23.40 13.08
C LEU A 752 -4.00 -24.76 12.39
N ARG A 753 -4.91 -25.61 12.91
CA ARG A 753 -5.22 -26.95 12.38
C ARG A 753 -6.71 -27.19 12.30
#